data_AF-A0A5G2QZN7-F1
#
_entry.id   AF-A0A5G2QZN7-F1
#
_cell.length_a   1.000
_cell.length_b   1.000
_cell.length_c   1.000
_cell.angle_alpha   90.00
_cell.angle_beta   90.00
_cell.angle_gamma   90.00
#
_symmetry.space_group_name_H-M   'P 1'
#
loop_
_entity.id
_entity.type
_entity.pdbx_description
1 polymer ?
#
loop_
_entity_poly.entity_id
_entity_poly.type
_entity_poly.pdbx_seq_one_letter_code
_entity_poly.pdbx_strand_id
1 'polypeptide(L)'
;PPGSGFQSLLERQGEIRDEELGRLCSRVCALLGREDWGPDALDALRRLFLIVSATKHGRRLEQPCVELLQAALCSPTCPEQLQLLCAAVLREVSPSRSLSLTCDRVQNTQQLGLVASVLLAQGDRRQVGSVGQCALRVLESRQPEGPGLRHLLPVVSKVTNLAPDALHEEQTNTLNRRLGDWLRHASVQQGIAHSSGGFFSTPRARQVRLGTRHLPGPGPLSPLPALTRALVPEPPPSHPYSGFGAGSQPPSLCCSVVVEALDMLARVTCLTGCERSSGACVPAAAVQGLSSEGVGGQGRGSCAMSPVLGPFWPRTQGPAALRVLPCLPQPGPVTEVDGAVATDFFTVLSTGQHFTEDQWLNVQAFSMLRAWLLHGGPGGSSTPDADDRSELEGSTLSVLSAASTASHLLPPQERLREKAFEYCQRLIEQSNRRALRKADSELQKACLVEAVLVLDVLCRQDPSFLYRTLSCLRALHARLCGDPTCVRALLPVAQFFLHHGEAAAVDAEAVYQHLCTRIPAEHFHSPLLALEFVQFCRASLPLFGRHLGVLRSSFPNLFKFLAWSSPPLTAEFVALLPSLVDAGTAVEMLDLLLDLPCLTAALDLQLRSSQAASEKPLWDVSVRAAGCLEAFRDPQYQALFQHLLRAKASGTTERLVPLHQLLQPLAGCARVAQCAEAVPILLQAFFAAVTQFADGTLTSQLALLLLERSDTLYEVPGYQARVHKVLSSQFLALCTRRPSLVVEQAKELLEFVGSLGGPHGGGHMLTSVVWAIGEYLSVSWDRRCTVEQINKFFEALEALLFEVTQSRPSAALPACPPQVITVLMTTLTKLASRSQDLIPRVSLFLSKMRTLAQSPAAGSAHGEEDARAVLTRATELLNLLKMPSVAQFVLTPSAEVSEPRYHRDTNTALPLALSTVSRLVERDAGLLPG
;
A
#
# COMPACT_ATOMS: atom_id res chain seq x y z
N PRO A 1 21.88 14.19 21.66
CA PRO A 1 20.53 14.31 21.07
C PRO A 1 20.38 15.59 20.21
N PRO A 2 20.57 15.50 18.88
CA PRO A 2 20.07 16.48 17.91
C PRO A 2 18.98 15.80 17.07
N GLY A 3 17.70 16.11 17.32
CA GLY A 3 16.59 15.48 16.61
C GLY A 3 15.23 16.16 16.81
N SER A 4 15.06 16.94 17.87
CA SER A 4 13.82 17.67 18.16
C SER A 4 13.58 18.93 17.31
N GLY A 5 14.60 19.42 16.60
CA GLY A 5 14.48 20.62 15.75
C GLY A 5 13.83 20.38 14.39
N PHE A 6 13.95 19.18 13.83
CA PHE A 6 13.48 18.89 12.46
C PHE A 6 11.96 18.65 12.40
N GLN A 7 11.41 18.05 13.46
CA GLN A 7 9.99 17.71 13.57
C GLN A 7 9.13 18.96 13.86
N SER A 8 9.63 19.86 14.71
CA SER A 8 9.00 21.17 14.98
C SER A 8 9.06 22.15 13.81
N LEU A 9 10.01 21.98 12.88
CA LEU A 9 10.07 22.73 11.63
C LEU A 9 9.05 22.24 10.60
N LEU A 10 8.78 20.93 10.53
CA LEU A 10 7.80 20.37 9.60
C LEU A 10 6.35 20.71 10.01
N GLU A 11 6.04 20.67 11.31
CA GLU A 11 4.71 21.05 11.83
C GLU A 11 4.41 22.55 11.69
N ARG A 12 5.44 23.42 11.77
CA ARG A 12 5.29 24.87 11.53
C ARG A 12 5.17 25.27 10.05
N GLN A 13 5.41 24.37 9.10
CA GLN A 13 5.50 24.71 7.67
C GLN A 13 4.28 24.33 6.83
N GLY A 14 3.24 23.77 7.44
CA GLY A 14 1.93 23.57 6.80
C GLY A 14 1.16 24.87 6.46
N GLU A 15 1.57 26.02 6.99
CA GLU A 15 0.85 27.31 6.86
C GLU A 15 1.69 28.45 6.23
N ILE A 16 2.67 28.16 5.36
CA ILE A 16 3.39 29.25 4.66
C ILE A 16 2.44 29.92 3.65
N ARG A 17 2.08 31.19 3.89
CA ARG A 17 1.27 32.04 3.00
C ARG A 17 2.01 32.32 1.68
N ASP A 18 1.29 32.42 0.57
CA ASP A 18 1.87 32.65 -0.76
C ASP A 18 2.73 33.94 -0.84
N GLU A 19 2.45 34.93 0.00
CA GLU A 19 3.25 36.15 0.15
C GLU A 19 4.67 35.91 0.68
N GLU A 20 4.88 34.89 1.52
CA GLU A 20 6.21 34.50 2.00
C GLU A 20 7.00 33.76 0.93
N LEU A 21 6.32 32.96 0.12
CA LEU A 21 6.92 32.30 -1.03
C LEU A 21 7.35 33.32 -2.10
N GLY A 22 6.52 34.34 -2.38
CA GLY A 22 6.87 35.42 -3.30
C GLY A 22 8.11 36.22 -2.88
N ARG A 23 8.22 36.55 -1.58
CA ARG A 23 9.42 37.19 -1.00
C ARG A 23 10.67 36.32 -1.12
N LEU A 24 10.54 35.02 -0.88
CA LEU A 24 11.65 34.07 -1.03
C LEU A 24 12.07 33.95 -2.50
N CYS A 25 11.13 33.87 -3.44
CA CYS A 25 11.41 33.82 -4.88
C CYS A 25 12.14 35.07 -5.35
N SER A 26 11.69 36.26 -4.92
CA SER A 26 12.35 37.54 -5.23
C SER A 26 13.79 37.57 -4.71
N ARG A 27 14.03 37.07 -3.49
CA ARG A 27 15.38 36.96 -2.91
C ARG A 27 16.25 35.98 -3.70
N VAL A 28 15.71 34.82 -4.10
CA VAL A 28 16.43 33.85 -4.94
C VAL A 28 16.79 34.48 -6.28
N CYS A 29 15.85 35.16 -6.95
CA CYS A 29 16.11 35.85 -8.21
C CYS A 29 17.25 36.89 -8.08
N ALA A 30 17.23 37.69 -7.01
CA ALA A 30 18.27 38.69 -6.76
C ALA A 30 19.65 38.08 -6.50
N LEU A 31 19.72 36.89 -5.89
CA LEU A 31 20.98 36.19 -5.61
C LEU A 31 21.51 35.47 -6.86
N LEU A 32 20.65 34.77 -7.62
CA LEU A 32 21.06 34.10 -8.85
C LEU A 32 21.44 35.10 -9.97
N GLY A 33 20.75 36.25 -10.04
CA GLY A 33 21.01 37.28 -11.05
C GLY A 33 22.29 38.11 -10.83
N ARG A 34 22.92 38.02 -9.66
CA ARG A 34 24.21 38.69 -9.37
C ARG A 34 25.43 37.85 -9.77
N GLU A 35 25.24 36.58 -10.12
CA GLU A 35 26.29 35.57 -10.33
C GLU A 35 27.28 35.39 -9.15
N ASP A 36 27.00 36.02 -8.00
CA ASP A 36 27.70 35.83 -6.73
C ASP A 36 27.17 34.58 -6.02
N TRP A 37 27.67 33.40 -6.41
CA TRP A 37 27.24 32.08 -5.94
C TRP A 37 27.69 31.74 -4.51
N GLY A 38 27.47 32.65 -3.56
CA GLY A 38 27.84 32.50 -2.16
C GLY A 38 26.97 31.53 -1.36
N PRO A 39 27.32 31.26 -0.08
CA PRO A 39 26.55 30.36 0.81
C PRO A 39 25.09 30.81 0.99
N ASP A 40 24.82 32.11 0.92
CA ASP A 40 23.47 32.69 1.01
C ASP A 40 22.53 32.24 -0.11
N ALA A 41 23.05 32.07 -1.34
CA ALA A 41 22.27 31.58 -2.48
C ALA A 41 21.90 30.10 -2.28
N LEU A 42 22.82 29.33 -1.73
CA LEU A 42 22.66 27.91 -1.46
C LEU A 42 21.63 27.65 -0.35
N ASP A 43 21.67 28.42 0.74
CA ASP A 43 20.68 28.31 1.82
C ASP A 43 19.29 28.80 1.39
N ALA A 44 19.22 29.85 0.56
CA ALA A 44 17.94 30.31 -0.01
C ALA A 44 17.31 29.25 -0.91
N LEU A 45 18.10 28.58 -1.76
CA LEU A 45 17.62 27.48 -2.62
C LEU A 45 17.22 26.23 -1.84
N ARG A 46 17.97 25.84 -0.79
CA ARG A 46 17.58 24.74 0.11
C ARG A 46 16.23 25.01 0.75
N ARG A 47 16.02 26.24 1.23
CA ARG A 47 14.75 26.66 1.83
C ARG A 47 13.62 26.64 0.81
N LEU A 48 13.86 27.14 -0.41
CA LEU A 48 12.88 27.09 -1.49
C LEU A 48 12.50 25.64 -1.84
N PHE A 49 13.48 24.76 -1.99
CA PHE A 49 13.25 23.34 -2.27
C PHE A 49 12.39 22.67 -1.20
N LEU A 50 12.70 22.88 0.09
CA LEU A 50 11.91 22.33 1.20
C LEU A 50 10.45 22.79 1.16
N ILE A 51 10.22 24.09 0.92
CA ILE A 51 8.86 24.66 0.89
C ILE A 51 8.04 24.10 -0.27
N VAL A 52 8.65 23.99 -1.46
CA VAL A 52 7.98 23.43 -2.63
C VAL A 52 7.68 21.94 -2.42
N SER A 53 8.62 21.19 -1.84
CA SER A 53 8.48 19.74 -1.62
C SER A 53 7.49 19.36 -0.51
N ALA A 54 7.26 20.23 0.48
CA ALA A 54 6.45 19.92 1.67
C ALA A 54 4.93 20.06 1.44
N THR A 55 4.48 20.47 0.25
CA THR A 55 3.08 20.87 0.04
C THR A 55 2.29 19.83 -0.77
N LYS A 56 1.10 19.48 -0.27
CA LYS A 56 0.17 18.53 -0.90
C LYS A 56 -0.41 19.04 -2.24
N HIS A 57 -0.27 20.34 -2.52
CA HIS A 57 -0.72 20.99 -3.75
C HIS A 57 0.47 21.69 -4.42
N GLY A 58 0.71 21.41 -5.70
CA GLY A 58 1.83 21.99 -6.44
C GLY A 58 1.75 23.51 -6.50
N ARG A 59 2.73 24.21 -5.92
CA ARG A 59 2.84 25.67 -5.99
C ARG A 59 3.55 26.08 -7.28
N ARG A 60 3.03 27.13 -7.96
CA ARG A 60 3.65 27.67 -9.18
C ARG A 60 4.65 28.76 -8.81
N LEU A 61 5.86 28.67 -9.34
CA LEU A 61 6.85 29.74 -9.25
C LEU A 61 6.59 30.81 -10.32
N GLU A 62 6.97 32.04 -10.02
CA GLU A 62 6.93 33.14 -10.98
C GLU A 62 7.93 32.91 -12.13
N GLN A 63 7.57 33.33 -13.34
CA GLN A 63 8.37 33.14 -14.55
C GLN A 63 9.83 33.61 -14.44
N PRO A 64 10.16 34.79 -13.86
CA PRO A 64 11.54 35.25 -13.72
C PRO A 64 12.41 34.31 -12.85
N CYS A 65 11.80 33.69 -11.84
CA CYS A 65 12.47 32.74 -10.97
C CYS A 65 12.79 31.45 -11.74
N VAL A 66 11.84 30.96 -12.54
CA VAL A 66 12.02 29.77 -13.39
C VAL A 66 13.09 30.01 -14.46
N GLU A 67 13.17 31.20 -15.06
CA GLU A 67 14.19 31.56 -16.06
C GLU A 67 15.60 31.62 -15.45
N LEU A 68 15.76 32.25 -14.28
CA LEU A 68 17.06 32.34 -13.59
C LEU A 68 17.54 30.97 -13.08
N LEU A 69 16.65 30.11 -12.60
CA LEU A 69 16.98 28.73 -12.21
C LEU A 69 17.48 27.91 -13.42
N GLN A 70 16.87 28.07 -14.59
CA GLN A 70 17.32 27.42 -15.82
C GLN A 70 18.67 27.94 -16.29
N ALA A 71 18.89 29.26 -16.23
CA ALA A 71 20.16 29.89 -16.59
C ALA A 71 21.30 29.42 -15.67
N ALA A 72 21.06 29.38 -14.36
CA ALA A 72 22.02 28.87 -13.38
C ALA A 72 22.35 27.38 -13.60
N LEU A 73 21.33 26.55 -13.91
CA LEU A 73 21.51 25.14 -14.25
C LEU A 73 22.36 24.93 -15.52
N CYS A 74 22.15 25.77 -16.54
CA CYS A 74 22.86 25.68 -17.82
C CYS A 74 24.26 26.34 -17.79
N SER A 75 24.58 27.11 -16.76
CA SER A 75 25.86 27.81 -16.67
C SER A 75 27.00 26.88 -16.23
N PRO A 76 28.10 26.77 -17.00
CA PRO A 76 29.25 25.95 -16.62
C PRO A 76 30.06 26.54 -15.46
N THR A 77 29.87 27.82 -15.12
CA THR A 77 30.55 28.50 -14.01
C THR A 77 29.82 28.34 -12.67
N CYS A 78 28.60 27.80 -12.68
CA CYS A 78 27.80 27.59 -11.47
C CYS A 78 28.32 26.38 -10.67
N PRO A 79 28.49 26.47 -9.34
CA PRO A 79 28.86 25.34 -8.49
C PRO A 79 27.88 24.16 -8.59
N GLU A 80 28.40 22.93 -8.57
CA GLU A 80 27.60 21.70 -8.74
C GLU A 80 26.42 21.58 -7.75
N GLN A 81 26.63 21.99 -6.49
CA GLN A 81 25.61 21.94 -5.45
C GLN A 81 24.42 22.88 -5.76
N LEU A 82 24.68 24.01 -6.39
CA LEU A 82 23.65 24.97 -6.80
C LEU A 82 22.91 24.47 -8.04
N GLN A 83 23.62 23.90 -9.03
CA GLN A 83 23.01 23.26 -10.18
C GLN A 83 22.06 22.12 -9.76
N LEU A 84 22.48 21.27 -8.81
CA LEU A 84 21.65 20.20 -8.23
C LEU A 84 20.36 20.73 -7.59
N LEU A 85 20.45 21.78 -6.77
CA LEU A 85 19.29 22.39 -6.13
C LEU A 85 18.37 23.09 -7.14
N CYS A 86 18.93 23.74 -8.16
CA CYS A 86 18.14 24.34 -9.25
C CYS A 86 17.35 23.26 -10.01
N ALA A 87 17.99 22.15 -10.37
CA ALA A 87 17.32 21.01 -11.01
C ALA A 87 16.23 20.40 -10.11
N ALA A 88 16.51 20.24 -8.82
CA ALA A 88 15.54 19.70 -7.86
C ALA A 88 14.30 20.60 -7.71
N VAL A 89 14.48 21.92 -7.58
CA VAL A 89 13.36 22.87 -7.52
C VAL A 89 12.55 22.86 -8.81
N LEU A 90 13.20 22.91 -9.97
CA LEU A 90 12.51 22.89 -11.27
C LEU A 90 11.72 21.59 -11.48
N ARG A 91 12.23 20.45 -10.99
CA ARG A 91 11.55 19.16 -11.06
C ARG A 91 10.26 19.14 -10.24
N GLU A 92 10.27 19.66 -9.01
CA GLU A 92 9.07 19.68 -8.15
C GLU A 92 7.99 20.65 -8.65
N VAL A 93 8.38 21.67 -9.43
CA VAL A 93 7.46 22.68 -10.02
C VAL A 93 6.98 22.26 -11.42
N SER A 94 7.43 21.11 -11.91
CA SER A 94 7.01 20.56 -13.20
C SER A 94 5.57 19.99 -13.11
N PRO A 95 4.72 20.16 -14.15
CA PRO A 95 4.98 20.78 -15.45
C PRO A 95 4.86 22.32 -15.45
N SER A 96 5.73 23.00 -16.21
CA SER A 96 5.76 24.47 -16.32
C SER A 96 5.89 24.94 -17.77
N ARG A 97 5.04 25.89 -18.18
CA ARG A 97 5.05 26.46 -19.54
C ARG A 97 6.23 27.38 -19.82
N SER A 98 6.97 27.78 -18.78
CA SER A 98 8.10 28.72 -18.87
C SER A 98 9.45 28.01 -19.00
N LEU A 99 9.46 26.68 -19.18
CA LEU A 99 10.69 25.90 -19.37
C LEU A 99 11.08 25.85 -20.86
N SER A 100 12.34 26.19 -21.15
CA SER A 100 12.92 26.24 -22.51
C SER A 100 14.27 25.50 -22.60
N LEU A 101 14.46 24.48 -21.76
CA LEU A 101 15.68 23.66 -21.71
C LEU A 101 15.83 22.76 -22.94
N THR A 102 17.07 22.53 -23.39
CA THR A 102 17.41 21.60 -24.50
C THR A 102 18.69 20.82 -24.18
N CYS A 103 18.77 19.56 -24.61
CA CYS A 103 19.94 18.71 -24.36
C CYS A 103 21.11 18.97 -25.34
N ASP A 104 20.84 19.48 -26.54
CA ASP A 104 21.85 19.60 -27.61
C ASP A 104 23.00 20.58 -27.30
N ARG A 105 22.80 21.48 -26.32
CA ARG A 105 23.78 22.51 -25.94
C ARG A 105 24.67 22.11 -24.76
N VAL A 106 24.46 20.94 -24.17
CA VAL A 106 25.13 20.52 -22.93
C VAL A 106 26.34 19.64 -23.22
N GLN A 107 27.53 20.10 -22.82
CA GLN A 107 28.80 19.40 -23.07
C GLN A 107 29.23 18.47 -21.92
N ASN A 108 28.77 18.74 -20.69
CA ASN A 108 29.11 17.94 -19.50
C ASN A 108 28.02 16.88 -19.25
N THR A 109 28.41 15.62 -19.08
CA THR A 109 27.48 14.50 -18.85
C THR A 109 26.69 14.62 -17.54
N GLN A 110 27.29 15.20 -16.48
CA GLN A 110 26.60 15.46 -15.20
C GLN A 110 25.52 16.51 -15.37
N GLN A 111 25.85 17.60 -16.04
CA GLN A 111 24.91 18.67 -16.36
C GLN A 111 23.79 18.16 -17.29
N LEU A 112 24.12 17.28 -18.25
CA LEU A 112 23.15 16.63 -19.11
C LEU A 112 22.19 15.76 -18.30
N GLY A 113 22.69 15.01 -17.31
CA GLY A 113 21.86 14.25 -16.38
C GLY A 113 20.88 15.13 -15.59
N LEU A 114 21.34 16.29 -15.10
CA LEU A 114 20.49 17.25 -14.38
C LEU A 114 19.43 17.88 -15.28
N VAL A 115 19.80 18.35 -16.47
CA VAL A 115 18.86 18.92 -17.45
C VAL A 115 17.84 17.88 -17.90
N ALA A 116 18.29 16.64 -18.17
CA ALA A 116 17.41 15.53 -18.51
C ALA A 116 16.41 15.24 -17.38
N SER A 117 16.82 15.30 -16.12
CA SER A 117 15.91 15.06 -14.99
C SER A 117 14.75 16.06 -14.92
N VAL A 118 14.97 17.32 -15.34
CA VAL A 118 13.93 18.36 -15.42
C VAL A 118 13.05 18.17 -16.64
N LEU A 119 13.64 17.88 -17.81
CA LEU A 119 12.90 17.64 -19.05
C LEU A 119 11.99 16.41 -18.95
N LEU A 120 12.47 15.32 -18.35
CA LEU A 120 11.67 14.10 -18.15
C LEU A 120 10.52 14.33 -17.15
N ALA A 121 10.65 15.29 -16.23
CA ALA A 121 9.57 15.66 -15.31
C ALA A 121 8.46 16.50 -15.96
N GLN A 122 8.68 17.08 -17.14
CA GLN A 122 7.63 17.77 -17.90
C GLN A 122 6.58 16.82 -18.49
N GLY A 123 6.94 15.55 -18.74
CA GLY A 123 6.05 14.57 -19.36
C GLY A 123 5.78 14.80 -20.86
N ASP A 124 6.48 15.71 -21.54
CA ASP A 124 6.35 15.92 -22.99
C ASP A 124 7.05 14.80 -23.78
N ARG A 125 6.25 13.98 -24.48
CA ARG A 125 6.74 12.84 -25.29
C ARG A 125 7.81 13.22 -26.32
N ARG A 126 7.74 14.42 -26.91
CA ARG A 126 8.74 14.86 -27.91
C ARG A 126 10.09 15.13 -27.26
N GLN A 127 10.08 15.73 -26.08
CA GLN A 127 11.29 16.02 -25.31
C GLN A 127 11.94 14.72 -24.80
N VAL A 128 11.14 13.75 -24.34
CA VAL A 128 11.63 12.43 -23.89
C VAL A 128 12.47 11.75 -24.99
N GLY A 129 12.01 11.76 -26.24
CA GLY A 129 12.77 11.18 -27.35
C GLY A 129 14.09 11.91 -27.64
N SER A 130 14.09 13.24 -27.62
CA SER A 130 15.31 14.04 -27.82
C SER A 130 16.35 13.83 -26.70
N VAL A 131 15.89 13.68 -25.45
CA VAL A 131 16.73 13.37 -24.28
C VAL A 131 17.36 11.99 -24.45
N GLY A 132 16.57 10.99 -24.86
CA GLY A 132 17.05 9.63 -25.14
C GLY A 132 18.13 9.59 -26.21
N GLN A 133 17.89 10.24 -27.35
CA GLN A 133 18.85 10.34 -28.45
C GLN A 133 20.13 11.07 -28.04
N CYS A 134 20.03 12.13 -27.23
CA CYS A 134 21.20 12.84 -26.73
C CYS A 134 22.02 11.98 -25.76
N ALA A 135 21.37 11.30 -24.81
CA ALA A 135 22.05 10.42 -23.85
C ALA A 135 22.75 9.25 -24.56
N LEU A 136 22.11 8.63 -25.56
CA LEU A 136 22.69 7.53 -26.32
C LEU A 136 23.83 7.96 -27.23
N ARG A 137 23.75 9.11 -27.92
CA ARG A 137 24.88 9.67 -28.68
C ARG A 137 26.13 9.83 -27.82
N VAL A 138 25.96 10.32 -26.59
CA VAL A 138 27.07 10.52 -25.66
C VAL A 138 27.59 9.17 -25.14
N LEU A 139 26.70 8.23 -24.84
CA LEU A 139 27.08 6.87 -24.49
C LEU A 139 27.88 6.26 -25.65
N GLU A 140 27.41 6.26 -26.89
CA GLU A 140 28.03 5.66 -28.08
C GLU A 140 29.46 6.16 -28.38
N SER A 141 29.81 7.37 -27.96
CA SER A 141 31.13 7.95 -28.20
C SER A 141 32.28 7.09 -27.64
N ARG A 142 33.41 7.04 -28.37
CA ARG A 142 34.56 6.14 -28.12
C ARG A 142 35.49 6.54 -26.97
N GLN A 143 35.18 7.58 -26.20
CA GLN A 143 36.07 8.03 -25.11
C GLN A 143 35.90 7.09 -23.90
N PRO A 144 36.88 6.21 -23.58
CA PRO A 144 36.66 5.13 -22.63
C PRO A 144 36.90 5.51 -21.16
N GLU A 145 37.41 6.71 -20.85
CA GLU A 145 37.94 7.00 -19.51
C GLU A 145 37.67 8.45 -19.08
N GLY A 146 36.41 8.88 -19.14
CA GLY A 146 35.94 10.14 -18.53
C GLY A 146 34.99 9.87 -17.36
N PRO A 147 35.01 10.65 -16.26
CA PRO A 147 34.23 10.44 -15.03
C PRO A 147 32.70 10.70 -15.17
N GLY A 148 32.11 10.40 -16.34
CA GLY A 148 30.89 11.05 -16.80
C GLY A 148 29.70 10.15 -17.15
N LEU A 149 29.88 8.88 -17.50
CA LEU A 149 28.79 8.06 -18.06
C LEU A 149 27.75 7.63 -17.02
N ARG A 150 28.15 7.59 -15.73
CA ARG A 150 27.31 7.24 -14.58
C ARG A 150 25.99 7.99 -14.48
N HIS A 151 25.93 9.21 -15.02
CA HIS A 151 24.76 10.08 -14.91
C HIS A 151 23.73 9.82 -16.02
N LEU A 152 24.09 9.05 -17.05
CA LEU A 152 23.29 8.87 -18.26
C LEU A 152 22.46 7.57 -18.25
N LEU A 153 22.91 6.51 -17.59
CA LEU A 153 22.14 5.27 -17.49
C LEU A 153 20.78 5.45 -16.78
N PRO A 154 20.68 6.19 -15.66
CA PRO A 154 19.37 6.49 -15.05
C PRO A 154 18.45 7.30 -15.98
N VAL A 155 19.01 8.19 -16.81
CA VAL A 155 18.27 8.96 -17.81
C VAL A 155 17.71 8.04 -18.89
N VAL A 156 18.54 7.14 -19.44
CA VAL A 156 18.10 6.17 -20.45
C VAL A 156 17.04 5.24 -19.89
N SER A 157 17.22 4.72 -18.67
CA SER A 157 16.22 3.91 -17.96
C SER A 157 14.89 4.66 -17.80
N LYS A 158 14.92 5.96 -17.46
CA LYS A 158 13.70 6.76 -17.33
C LYS A 158 13.06 7.04 -18.69
N VAL A 159 13.85 7.29 -19.74
CA VAL A 159 13.36 7.45 -21.12
C VAL A 159 12.65 6.19 -21.59
N THR A 160 13.23 5.01 -21.39
CA THR A 160 12.62 3.74 -21.83
C THR A 160 11.29 3.47 -21.15
N ASN A 161 11.16 3.85 -19.87
CA ASN A 161 9.91 3.71 -19.13
C ASN A 161 8.83 4.71 -19.58
N LEU A 162 9.22 5.92 -20.02
CA LEU A 162 8.27 6.98 -20.42
C LEU A 162 7.89 6.91 -21.91
N ALA A 163 8.80 6.49 -22.78
CA ALA A 163 8.61 6.38 -24.22
C ALA A 163 9.47 5.22 -24.78
N PRO A 164 8.96 3.98 -24.74
CA PRO A 164 9.73 2.80 -25.16
C PRO A 164 10.06 2.80 -26.66
N ASP A 165 9.20 3.39 -27.48
CA ASP A 165 9.38 3.49 -28.95
C ASP A 165 10.32 4.64 -29.37
N ALA A 166 10.89 5.37 -28.41
CA ALA A 166 11.71 6.55 -28.72
C ALA A 166 13.13 6.21 -29.19
N LEU A 167 13.58 4.96 -29.01
CA LEU A 167 14.94 4.51 -29.34
C LEU A 167 14.93 3.68 -30.63
N HIS A 168 15.88 3.97 -31.53
CA HIS A 168 16.03 3.19 -32.77
C HIS A 168 16.72 1.85 -32.49
N GLU A 169 16.49 0.87 -33.37
CA GLU A 169 17.03 -0.50 -33.24
C GLU A 169 18.57 -0.54 -33.12
N GLU A 170 19.29 0.28 -33.89
CA GLU A 170 20.76 0.37 -33.84
C GLU A 170 21.27 0.87 -32.47
N GLN A 171 20.55 1.83 -31.87
CA GLN A 171 20.89 2.40 -30.57
C GLN A 171 20.62 1.38 -29.45
N THR A 172 19.51 0.65 -29.55
CA THR A 172 19.15 -0.47 -28.67
C THR A 172 20.20 -1.58 -28.73
N ASN A 173 20.65 -1.96 -29.93
CA ASN A 173 21.69 -2.97 -30.13
C ASN A 173 23.05 -2.55 -29.56
N THR A 174 23.41 -1.26 -29.70
CA THR A 174 24.65 -0.74 -29.13
C THR A 174 24.61 -0.73 -27.61
N LEU A 175 23.48 -0.34 -27.00
CA LEU A 175 23.33 -0.39 -25.55
C LEU A 175 23.31 -1.83 -25.03
N ASN A 176 22.65 -2.76 -25.71
CA ASN A 176 22.65 -4.19 -25.37
C ASN A 176 24.08 -4.75 -25.25
N ARG A 177 24.94 -4.41 -26.22
CA ARG A 177 26.35 -4.81 -26.20
C ARG A 177 27.08 -4.25 -24.98
N ARG A 178 26.93 -2.95 -24.70
CA ARG A 178 27.57 -2.29 -23.56
C ARG A 178 27.10 -2.83 -22.21
N LEU A 179 25.79 -3.03 -22.04
CA LEU A 179 25.24 -3.63 -20.83
C LEU A 179 25.82 -5.03 -20.62
N GLY A 180 25.89 -5.85 -21.68
CA GLY A 180 26.51 -7.18 -21.59
C GLY A 180 28.00 -7.13 -21.24
N ASP A 181 28.73 -6.15 -21.79
CA ASP A 181 30.14 -5.95 -21.49
C ASP A 181 30.37 -5.50 -20.04
N TRP A 182 29.58 -4.54 -19.53
CA TRP A 182 29.67 -4.06 -18.15
C TRP A 182 29.29 -5.14 -17.13
N LEU A 183 28.29 -5.98 -17.41
CA LEU A 183 27.90 -7.08 -16.53
C LEU A 183 29.00 -8.14 -16.40
N ARG A 184 29.75 -8.42 -17.48
CA ARG A 184 30.71 -9.54 -17.50
C ARG A 184 32.17 -9.15 -17.24
N HIS A 185 32.60 -7.99 -17.70
CA HIS A 185 34.03 -7.65 -17.78
C HIS A 185 34.46 -6.56 -16.79
N ALA A 186 33.61 -6.19 -15.83
CA ALA A 186 34.00 -5.27 -14.78
C ALA A 186 35.17 -5.82 -13.95
N SER A 187 36.18 -4.97 -13.72
CA SER A 187 37.43 -5.32 -13.06
C SER A 187 37.22 -5.82 -11.63
N VAL A 188 38.04 -6.75 -11.17
CA VAL A 188 38.09 -7.26 -9.78
C VAL A 188 39.21 -6.57 -8.96
N GLN A 189 39.87 -5.57 -9.55
CA GLN A 189 40.83 -4.72 -8.87
C GLN A 189 40.13 -3.47 -8.33
N GLN A 190 40.51 -3.00 -7.14
CA GLN A 190 39.95 -1.77 -6.58
C GLN A 190 40.45 -0.53 -7.34
N GLY A 191 39.64 0.52 -7.32
CA GLY A 191 40.02 1.83 -7.85
C GLY A 191 41.13 2.49 -7.01
N ILE A 192 41.89 3.39 -7.63
CA ILE A 192 42.89 4.19 -6.93
C ILE A 192 42.17 5.33 -6.21
N ALA A 193 42.50 5.58 -4.94
CA ALA A 193 41.96 6.73 -4.21
C ALA A 193 42.38 8.04 -4.89
N HIS A 194 41.40 8.82 -5.39
CA HIS A 194 41.69 10.14 -5.95
C HIS A 194 42.03 11.11 -4.82
N SER A 195 43.32 11.43 -4.63
CA SER A 195 43.73 12.61 -3.86
C SER A 195 43.37 13.85 -4.67
N SER A 196 42.51 14.71 -4.13
CA SER A 196 42.29 16.05 -4.67
C SER A 196 43.59 16.86 -4.60
N GLY A 197 44.28 16.97 -5.75
CA GLY A 197 45.44 17.83 -5.95
C GLY A 197 46.74 17.07 -6.22
N GLY A 198 47.16 17.02 -7.49
CA GLY A 198 48.50 16.57 -7.87
C GLY A 198 48.64 16.24 -9.36
N PHE A 199 49.34 17.12 -10.08
CA PHE A 199 49.67 17.01 -11.50
C PHE A 199 50.52 15.76 -11.85
N PHE A 200 50.23 15.18 -13.03
CA PHE A 200 50.99 14.24 -13.88
C PHE A 200 50.74 12.71 -13.84
N SER A 201 50.32 12.25 -15.04
CA SER A 201 50.73 11.05 -15.80
C SER A 201 50.12 9.67 -15.49
N THR A 202 49.27 9.23 -16.44
CA THR A 202 48.87 7.84 -16.74
C THR A 202 50.05 6.86 -16.88
N PRO A 203 49.95 5.60 -16.42
CA PRO A 203 50.76 4.52 -16.95
C PRO A 203 49.95 3.64 -17.93
N ARG A 204 50.44 3.53 -19.17
CA ARG A 204 50.02 2.52 -20.15
C ARG A 204 50.32 1.12 -19.62
N ALA A 205 49.33 0.23 -19.62
CA ALA A 205 49.52 -1.20 -19.38
C ALA A 205 50.42 -1.82 -20.46
N ARG A 206 51.57 -2.38 -20.06
CA ARG A 206 52.43 -3.20 -20.92
C ARG A 206 51.97 -4.66 -20.84
N GLN A 207 51.56 -5.19 -21.99
CA GLN A 207 51.36 -6.60 -22.27
C GLN A 207 52.71 -7.34 -22.10
N VAL A 208 52.79 -8.32 -21.20
CA VAL A 208 53.97 -9.20 -21.06
C VAL A 208 53.65 -10.54 -21.73
N ARG A 209 54.42 -10.83 -22.79
CA ARG A 209 54.49 -12.12 -23.49
C ARG A 209 55.12 -13.18 -22.57
N LEU A 210 54.48 -14.35 -22.47
CA LEU A 210 55.04 -15.57 -21.89
C LEU A 210 56.24 -16.06 -22.71
N GLY A 211 57.41 -16.10 -22.08
CA GLY A 211 58.60 -16.81 -22.55
C GLY A 211 58.94 -17.93 -21.58
N THR A 212 58.94 -19.15 -22.10
CA THR A 212 59.32 -20.42 -21.47
C THR A 212 60.75 -20.42 -20.90
N ARG A 213 60.97 -21.05 -19.72
CA ARG A 213 62.08 -22.00 -19.47
C ARG A 213 62.09 -22.62 -18.04
N HIS A 214 62.07 -23.96 -18.06
CA HIS A 214 62.73 -24.99 -17.23
C HIS A 214 62.76 -24.98 -15.68
N LEU A 215 62.17 -26.07 -15.15
CA LEU A 215 62.39 -26.80 -13.88
C LEU A 215 63.83 -27.35 -13.73
N PRO A 216 64.31 -27.67 -12.50
CA PRO A 216 64.09 -29.01 -11.90
C PRO A 216 63.86 -29.05 -10.35
N GLY A 217 63.17 -30.09 -9.87
CA GLY A 217 63.08 -30.52 -8.43
C GLY A 217 64.18 -31.54 -8.05
N PRO A 218 64.02 -32.48 -7.07
CA PRO A 218 62.91 -32.71 -6.10
C PRO A 218 63.30 -33.15 -4.63
N GLY A 219 62.33 -33.04 -3.69
CA GLY A 219 62.06 -33.96 -2.54
C GLY A 219 62.82 -33.83 -1.19
N PRO A 220 62.40 -34.51 -0.07
CA PRO A 220 61.09 -35.15 0.22
C PRO A 220 60.56 -35.08 1.70
N LEU A 221 59.28 -35.47 1.88
CA LEU A 221 58.61 -36.23 2.99
C LEU A 221 58.21 -35.62 4.38
N SER A 222 56.97 -35.99 4.75
CA SER A 222 56.05 -35.83 5.93
C SER A 222 56.49 -36.59 7.22
N PRO A 223 55.77 -36.66 8.39
CA PRO A 223 54.30 -36.65 8.61
C PRO A 223 53.69 -36.08 9.94
N LEU A 224 52.34 -36.12 9.99
CA LEU A 224 51.37 -35.88 11.09
C LEU A 224 51.56 -36.81 12.34
N PRO A 225 50.92 -36.49 13.49
CA PRO A 225 49.65 -37.16 13.84
C PRO A 225 48.59 -36.30 14.58
N ALA A 226 47.37 -36.83 14.64
CA ALA A 226 46.16 -36.31 15.27
C ALA A 226 46.00 -36.71 16.76
N LEU A 227 45.22 -35.95 17.57
CA LEU A 227 44.15 -36.45 18.46
C LEU A 227 43.48 -35.36 19.32
N THR A 228 42.15 -35.48 19.40
CA THR A 228 41.11 -34.92 20.30
C THR A 228 41.47 -34.58 21.76
N ARG A 229 40.87 -33.52 22.35
CA ARG A 229 39.70 -33.55 23.30
C ARG A 229 39.40 -32.15 23.90
N ALA A 230 38.12 -31.96 24.24
CA ALA A 230 37.50 -30.75 24.81
C ALA A 230 37.88 -30.44 26.27
N LEU A 231 37.78 -29.16 26.68
CA LEU A 231 37.32 -28.68 28.02
C LEU A 231 37.30 -27.12 28.09
N VAL A 232 36.16 -26.57 28.50
CA VAL A 232 35.90 -25.21 29.08
C VAL A 232 36.31 -25.30 30.58
N PRO A 233 36.76 -24.27 31.37
CA PRO A 233 36.11 -22.95 31.57
C PRO A 233 36.94 -21.70 32.01
N GLU A 234 36.24 -20.55 32.01
CA GLU A 234 36.32 -19.36 32.92
C GLU A 234 37.40 -18.24 32.78
N PRO A 235 37.05 -16.97 33.12
CA PRO A 235 37.76 -15.70 32.80
C PRO A 235 38.53 -15.10 34.02
N PRO A 236 39.38 -14.04 33.87
CA PRO A 236 38.98 -12.63 34.21
C PRO A 236 39.91 -11.55 33.57
N PRO A 237 40.01 -10.26 34.02
CA PRO A 237 39.06 -9.29 34.58
C PRO A 237 38.99 -7.96 33.78
N SER A 238 38.09 -7.09 34.23
CA SER A 238 37.71 -5.77 33.70
C SER A 238 38.42 -4.56 34.35
N HIS A 239 38.59 -3.48 33.54
CA HIS A 239 38.66 -2.02 33.86
C HIS A 239 40.03 -1.33 34.14
N PRO A 240 40.14 0.01 34.01
CA PRO A 240 39.54 0.97 33.05
C PRO A 240 40.54 2.05 32.51
N TYR A 241 40.12 2.84 31.51
CA TYR A 241 40.45 4.26 31.19
C TYR A 241 40.81 4.62 29.73
N SER A 242 39.92 5.46 29.19
CA SER A 242 40.12 6.65 28.35
C SER A 242 40.77 6.57 26.95
N GLY A 243 39.95 6.90 25.94
CA GLY A 243 40.10 8.22 25.31
C GLY A 243 40.48 8.25 23.83
N PHE A 244 39.46 8.50 23.00
CA PHE A 244 39.48 9.29 21.76
C PHE A 244 40.28 8.82 20.53
N GLY A 245 39.51 8.50 19.48
CA GLY A 245 39.96 8.37 18.10
C GLY A 245 38.82 7.95 17.18
N ALA A 246 37.66 8.61 17.27
CA ALA A 246 36.53 8.38 16.38
C ALA A 246 36.84 8.91 14.97
N GLY A 247 37.45 8.06 14.13
CA GLY A 247 37.38 8.21 12.69
C GLY A 247 36.05 7.64 12.21
N SER A 248 35.05 8.51 12.02
CA SER A 248 33.78 8.16 11.40
C SER A 248 34.02 7.69 9.97
N GLN A 249 34.05 6.37 9.75
CA GLN A 249 33.99 5.79 8.41
C GLN A 249 32.55 5.95 7.90
N PRO A 250 32.32 6.53 6.71
CA PRO A 250 30.98 6.54 6.13
C PRO A 250 30.59 5.10 5.74
N PRO A 251 29.30 4.74 5.81
CA PRO A 251 28.80 3.49 5.25
C PRO A 251 29.17 3.44 3.76
N SER A 252 29.46 2.26 3.22
CA SER A 252 29.81 2.07 1.82
C SER A 252 28.80 2.79 0.92
N LEU A 253 29.26 3.82 0.19
CA LEU A 253 28.45 4.64 -0.72
C LEU A 253 27.64 3.80 -1.72
N CYS A 254 28.13 2.60 -2.09
CA CYS A 254 27.38 1.64 -2.90
C CYS A 254 26.07 1.16 -2.25
N CYS A 255 26.05 0.96 -0.93
CA CYS A 255 24.82 0.54 -0.24
C CYS A 255 23.77 1.65 -0.24
N SER A 256 24.16 2.93 -0.12
CA SER A 256 23.19 4.04 -0.16
C SER A 256 22.65 4.25 -1.58
N VAL A 257 23.50 4.23 -2.60
CA VAL A 257 23.10 4.48 -4.00
C VAL A 257 22.28 3.32 -4.57
N VAL A 258 22.62 2.07 -4.25
CA VAL A 258 21.85 0.91 -4.73
C VAL A 258 20.55 0.74 -3.99
N VAL A 259 20.52 1.00 -2.67
CA VAL A 259 19.25 1.01 -1.92
C VAL A 259 18.36 2.15 -2.39
N GLU A 260 18.88 3.37 -2.60
CA GLU A 260 18.08 4.48 -3.16
C GLU A 260 17.62 4.22 -4.60
N ALA A 261 18.44 3.60 -5.45
CA ALA A 261 18.07 3.26 -6.82
C ALA A 261 17.03 2.12 -6.89
N LEU A 262 17.16 1.10 -6.04
CA LEU A 262 16.19 0.01 -5.92
C LEU A 262 14.89 0.48 -5.23
N ASP A 263 14.98 1.37 -4.24
CA ASP A 263 13.82 1.99 -3.59
C ASP A 263 13.13 3.00 -4.55
N MET A 264 13.88 3.70 -5.40
CA MET A 264 13.35 4.48 -6.52
C MET A 264 12.65 3.62 -7.56
N LEU A 265 13.22 2.47 -7.94
CA LEU A 265 12.58 1.55 -8.87
C LEU A 265 11.31 0.94 -8.28
N ALA A 266 11.31 0.59 -6.99
CA ALA A 266 10.13 0.15 -6.25
C ALA A 266 9.04 1.24 -6.18
N ARG A 267 9.43 2.50 -5.98
CA ARG A 267 8.52 3.66 -6.00
C ARG A 267 7.99 3.97 -7.40
N VAL A 268 8.79 3.80 -8.46
CA VAL A 268 8.39 4.02 -9.86
C VAL A 268 7.45 2.91 -10.36
N THR A 269 7.62 1.66 -9.93
CA THR A 269 6.62 0.60 -10.15
C THR A 269 5.31 0.86 -9.40
N CYS A 270 5.35 1.48 -8.22
CA CYS A 270 4.14 1.90 -7.49
C CYS A 270 3.42 3.08 -8.17
N LEU A 271 4.14 4.04 -8.75
CA LEU A 271 3.55 5.23 -9.39
C LEU A 271 2.91 4.94 -10.75
N THR A 272 3.47 4.00 -11.53
CA THR A 272 2.93 3.59 -12.83
C THR A 272 1.60 2.83 -12.73
N GLY A 273 1.26 2.28 -11.56
CA GLY A 273 -0.07 1.73 -11.28
C GLY A 273 -1.14 2.78 -10.94
N CYS A 274 -0.74 3.97 -10.48
CA CYS A 274 -1.65 5.03 -10.05
C CYS A 274 -2.11 5.93 -11.21
N GLU A 275 -1.33 6.04 -12.28
CA GLU A 275 -1.64 6.94 -13.41
C GLU A 275 -2.70 6.40 -14.40
N ARG A 276 -3.22 5.18 -14.20
CA ARG A 276 -4.32 4.63 -15.00
C ARG A 276 -5.71 4.72 -14.36
N SER A 277 -5.85 5.26 -13.15
CA SER A 277 -7.14 5.44 -12.49
C SER A 277 -7.22 6.73 -11.69
N SER A 278 -7.77 7.79 -12.31
CA SER A 278 -8.81 8.65 -11.72
C SER A 278 -8.84 10.02 -12.41
N GLY A 279 -9.86 10.22 -13.25
CA GLY A 279 -10.54 11.51 -13.31
C GLY A 279 -11.67 11.52 -12.28
N ALA A 280 -11.92 12.71 -11.73
CA ALA A 280 -12.99 13.10 -10.79
C ALA A 280 -12.57 13.18 -9.30
N CYS A 281 -12.17 14.39 -8.88
CA CYS A 281 -12.24 14.83 -7.49
C CYS A 281 -13.51 15.68 -7.29
N VAL A 282 -14.32 15.31 -6.29
CA VAL A 282 -15.38 16.15 -5.69
C VAL A 282 -14.85 16.63 -4.33
N PRO A 283 -15.01 17.91 -3.93
CA PRO A 283 -14.42 18.45 -2.71
C PRO A 283 -15.32 18.24 -1.48
N ALA A 284 -14.71 17.92 -0.33
CA ALA A 284 -15.36 17.92 0.97
C ALA A 284 -15.03 19.22 1.73
N ALA A 285 -16.08 19.87 2.22
CA ALA A 285 -16.09 21.15 2.91
C ALA A 285 -15.66 21.05 4.38
N ALA A 286 -15.21 22.20 4.90
CA ALA A 286 -14.74 22.44 6.26
C ALA A 286 -15.84 22.31 7.33
N VAL A 287 -15.43 21.90 8.54
CA VAL A 287 -16.17 22.16 9.78
C VAL A 287 -15.19 22.72 10.81
N GLN A 288 -15.43 23.97 11.21
CA GLN A 288 -14.83 24.68 12.33
C GLN A 288 -15.76 24.60 13.56
N GLY A 289 -15.17 24.77 14.75
CA GLY A 289 -15.85 25.06 16.03
C GLY A 289 -15.81 23.86 17.00
N LEU A 290 -15.49 23.98 18.29
CA LEU A 290 -15.50 25.11 19.21
C LEU A 290 -14.56 24.85 20.42
N SER A 291 -14.17 25.96 21.01
CA SER A 291 -13.40 26.27 22.22
C SER A 291 -14.01 25.90 23.59
N SER A 292 -13.17 25.68 24.62
CA SER A 292 -13.34 26.28 25.96
C SER A 292 -12.09 26.16 26.87
N GLU A 293 -11.71 27.29 27.48
CA GLU A 293 -11.12 27.61 28.81
C GLU A 293 -10.86 26.43 29.80
N GLY A 294 -9.92 26.44 30.75
CA GLY A 294 -9.05 27.43 31.39
C GLY A 294 -8.57 26.89 32.76
N VAL A 295 -7.65 27.61 33.43
CA VAL A 295 -7.08 27.42 34.80
C VAL A 295 -5.96 26.37 34.92
N GLY A 296 -4.78 26.58 35.51
CA GLY A 296 -4.17 27.65 36.32
C GLY A 296 -3.17 26.98 37.28
N GLY A 297 -1.91 27.46 37.38
CA GLY A 297 -0.94 26.85 38.32
C GLY A 297 0.50 27.39 38.22
N GLN A 298 0.86 28.23 39.19
CA GLN A 298 2.13 28.92 39.42
C GLN A 298 3.31 28.02 39.81
N GLY A 299 4.54 28.47 39.52
CA GLY A 299 5.76 27.94 40.14
C GLY A 299 7.04 28.62 39.67
N ARG A 300 7.46 29.69 40.36
CA ARG A 300 8.69 30.46 40.18
C ARG A 300 9.97 29.68 40.50
N GLY A 301 11.10 30.11 39.93
CA GLY A 301 12.45 29.83 40.43
C GLY A 301 13.54 30.52 39.60
N SER A 302 13.90 31.74 40.01
CA SER A 302 14.89 32.64 39.38
C SER A 302 16.36 32.33 39.74
N CYS A 303 17.24 33.03 39.01
CA CYS A 303 18.57 33.56 39.37
C CYS A 303 19.77 32.83 38.73
N ALA A 304 20.84 33.48 38.24
CA ALA A 304 21.16 34.87 37.87
C ALA A 304 22.58 34.90 37.27
N MET A 305 22.82 35.81 36.32
CA MET A 305 24.07 36.58 36.03
C MET A 305 25.43 35.89 35.70
N SER A 306 25.82 35.93 34.41
CA SER A 306 26.99 36.61 33.77
C SER A 306 28.16 37.19 34.61
N PRO A 307 29.33 37.64 34.04
CA PRO A 307 30.07 37.30 32.77
C PRO A 307 31.65 37.33 32.92
N VAL A 308 32.41 37.38 31.80
CA VAL A 308 33.70 38.14 31.57
C VAL A 308 35.08 37.41 31.45
N LEU A 309 35.75 37.70 30.29
CA LEU A 309 37.19 37.82 29.91
C LEU A 309 38.18 36.62 29.82
N GLY A 310 38.69 36.41 28.60
CA GLY A 310 40.11 36.68 28.26
C GLY A 310 41.12 35.51 28.17
N PRO A 311 42.20 35.63 27.36
CA PRO A 311 42.81 34.51 26.59
C PRO A 311 44.24 34.13 27.01
N PHE A 312 44.74 32.92 26.72
CA PHE A 312 46.19 32.64 26.79
C PHE A 312 46.66 31.54 25.82
N TRP A 313 47.71 31.88 25.07
CA TRP A 313 48.58 31.01 24.25
C TRP A 313 49.65 30.36 25.14
N PRO A 314 50.25 29.21 24.79
CA PRO A 314 51.71 29.21 24.71
C PRO A 314 52.29 28.45 23.50
N ARG A 315 53.52 28.87 23.20
CA ARG A 315 54.39 28.54 22.07
C ARG A 315 55.59 27.79 22.64
N THR A 316 56.05 26.69 22.04
CA THR A 316 57.42 26.17 22.21
C THR A 316 57.91 25.47 20.93
N GLN A 317 59.17 25.74 20.59
CA GLN A 317 59.95 25.35 19.39
C GLN A 317 60.64 23.98 19.63
N GLY A 318 60.61 23.00 18.70
CA GLY A 318 61.62 22.69 17.65
C GLY A 318 62.24 21.28 17.87
N PRO A 319 63.09 20.68 16.99
CA PRO A 319 63.08 20.59 15.52
C PRO A 319 63.31 19.15 14.94
N ALA A 320 63.07 19.00 13.63
CA ALA A 320 63.67 18.06 12.64
C ALA A 320 63.59 16.51 12.82
N ALA A 321 62.77 15.86 11.99
CA ALA A 321 63.05 14.54 11.43
C ALA A 321 62.40 14.39 10.04
N LEU A 322 63.22 14.08 9.03
CA LEU A 322 62.84 13.77 7.66
C LEU A 322 61.77 12.64 7.63
N ARG A 323 60.55 12.96 7.21
CA ARG A 323 59.53 11.95 6.91
C ARG A 323 59.72 11.45 5.48
N VAL A 324 60.11 10.18 5.39
CA VAL A 324 59.88 9.30 4.24
C VAL A 324 58.43 9.45 3.77
N LEU A 325 58.21 9.74 2.48
CA LEU A 325 56.89 9.66 1.86
C LEU A 325 56.34 8.25 2.07
N PRO A 326 55.15 8.06 2.67
CA PRO A 326 54.52 6.74 2.66
C PRO A 326 54.12 6.44 1.21
N CYS A 327 54.61 5.32 0.67
CA CYS A 327 54.09 4.72 -0.55
C CYS A 327 52.56 4.65 -0.45
N LEU A 328 51.86 5.12 -1.48
CA LEU A 328 50.41 5.00 -1.62
C LEU A 328 49.99 3.56 -1.29
N PRO A 329 48.94 3.33 -0.47
CA PRO A 329 48.42 1.99 -0.26
C PRO A 329 48.00 1.42 -1.62
N GLN A 330 48.61 0.30 -2.02
CA GLN A 330 48.19 -0.41 -3.22
C GLN A 330 46.71 -0.79 -3.07
N PRO A 331 45.87 -0.59 -4.09
CA PRO A 331 44.48 -1.00 -4.03
C PRO A 331 44.41 -2.50 -3.76
N GLY A 332 43.82 -2.88 -2.61
CA GLY A 332 43.62 -4.28 -2.26
C GLY A 332 42.70 -4.98 -3.26
N PRO A 333 42.64 -6.33 -3.27
CA PRO A 333 41.69 -7.03 -4.11
C PRO A 333 40.25 -6.71 -3.69
N VAL A 334 39.31 -6.74 -4.62
CA VAL A 334 37.89 -6.73 -4.29
C VAL A 334 37.55 -8.05 -3.57
N THR A 335 36.73 -7.97 -2.53
CA THR A 335 36.30 -9.11 -1.72
C THR A 335 34.85 -9.47 -1.99
N GLU A 336 34.44 -10.67 -1.60
CA GLU A 336 33.06 -11.12 -1.51
C GLU A 336 32.42 -10.56 -0.22
N VAL A 337 31.12 -10.75 -0.03
CA VAL A 337 30.38 -10.26 1.16
C VAL A 337 30.85 -10.87 2.49
N ASP A 338 31.50 -12.03 2.45
CA ASP A 338 32.08 -12.74 3.59
C ASP A 338 33.56 -12.37 3.86
N GLY A 339 34.13 -11.47 3.04
CA GLY A 339 35.53 -11.05 3.13
C GLY A 339 36.51 -11.96 2.39
N ALA A 340 36.06 -13.04 1.74
CA ALA A 340 36.92 -13.83 0.86
C ALA A 340 37.34 -13.00 -0.36
N VAL A 341 38.52 -13.24 -0.92
CA VAL A 341 38.94 -12.58 -2.16
C VAL A 341 37.99 -12.99 -3.30
N ALA A 342 37.49 -12.04 -4.09
CA ALA A 342 36.66 -12.33 -5.24
C ALA A 342 37.51 -12.99 -6.34
N THR A 343 37.09 -14.17 -6.81
CA THR A 343 37.87 -14.99 -7.75
C THR A 343 37.26 -15.09 -9.15
N ASP A 344 36.02 -14.66 -9.33
CA ASP A 344 35.29 -14.71 -10.61
C ASP A 344 35.23 -13.31 -11.24
N PHE A 345 34.07 -12.86 -11.73
CA PHE A 345 33.85 -11.49 -12.20
C PHE A 345 33.18 -10.60 -11.14
N PHE A 346 33.33 -9.28 -11.30
CA PHE A 346 32.76 -8.30 -10.39
C PHE A 346 31.22 -8.27 -10.46
N THR A 347 30.58 -8.11 -9.30
CA THR A 347 29.13 -8.02 -9.16
C THR A 347 28.76 -6.92 -8.17
N VAL A 348 27.48 -6.58 -8.09
CA VAL A 348 26.94 -5.65 -7.09
C VAL A 348 27.14 -6.12 -5.63
N LEU A 349 27.37 -7.42 -5.40
CA LEU A 349 27.68 -7.98 -4.07
C LEU A 349 29.18 -8.03 -3.77
N SER A 350 30.02 -7.56 -4.70
CA SER A 350 31.45 -7.46 -4.49
C SER A 350 31.77 -6.22 -3.63
N THR A 351 32.62 -6.39 -2.62
CA THR A 351 32.97 -5.38 -1.62
C THR A 351 34.36 -4.79 -1.89
N GLY A 352 34.47 -3.47 -1.87
CA GLY A 352 35.73 -2.74 -2.09
C GLY A 352 35.72 -1.37 -1.40
N GLN A 353 36.90 -0.80 -1.16
CA GLN A 353 36.99 0.55 -0.56
C GLN A 353 36.75 1.66 -1.60
N HIS A 354 37.24 1.44 -2.82
CA HIS A 354 37.09 2.37 -3.94
C HIS A 354 36.70 1.58 -5.18
N PHE A 355 35.64 2.01 -5.86
CA PHE A 355 35.18 1.40 -7.09
C PHE A 355 35.67 2.20 -8.31
N THR A 356 36.08 1.49 -9.35
CA THR A 356 36.36 2.01 -10.70
C THR A 356 35.08 2.42 -11.41
N GLU A 357 35.17 3.24 -12.46
CA GLU A 357 34.01 3.62 -13.28
C GLU A 357 33.30 2.38 -13.86
N ASP A 358 34.04 1.37 -14.33
CA ASP A 358 33.45 0.12 -14.85
C ASP A 358 32.66 -0.65 -13.77
N GLN A 359 33.11 -0.63 -12.52
CA GLN A 359 32.39 -1.23 -11.39
C GLN A 359 31.10 -0.48 -11.07
N TRP A 360 31.11 0.86 -11.15
CA TRP A 360 29.87 1.65 -11.02
C TRP A 360 28.90 1.39 -12.17
N LEU A 361 29.39 1.30 -13.40
CA LEU A 361 28.58 0.99 -14.58
C LEU A 361 27.99 -0.42 -14.51
N ASN A 362 28.71 -1.40 -13.95
CA ASN A 362 28.18 -2.74 -13.68
C ASN A 362 26.98 -2.71 -12.72
N VAL A 363 27.12 -1.99 -11.60
CA VAL A 363 26.05 -1.83 -10.61
C VAL A 363 24.82 -1.14 -11.20
N GLN A 364 25.02 -0.08 -11.99
CA GLN A 364 23.94 0.63 -12.68
C GLN A 364 23.31 -0.20 -13.80
N ALA A 365 24.10 -0.97 -14.54
CA ALA A 365 23.61 -1.87 -15.57
C ALA A 365 22.66 -2.90 -14.97
N PHE A 366 23.04 -3.52 -13.83
CA PHE A 366 22.16 -4.45 -13.12
C PHE A 366 20.88 -3.78 -12.61
N SER A 367 20.96 -2.57 -12.04
CA SER A 367 19.78 -1.90 -11.49
C SER A 367 18.72 -1.56 -12.55
N MET A 368 19.11 -1.30 -13.79
CA MET A 368 18.16 -1.06 -14.88
C MET A 368 17.86 -2.29 -15.75
N LEU A 369 18.54 -3.41 -15.52
CA LEU A 369 18.53 -4.59 -16.40
C LEU A 369 17.13 -5.14 -16.65
N ARG A 370 16.34 -5.34 -15.59
CA ARG A 370 14.98 -5.87 -15.71
C ARG A 370 14.08 -4.96 -16.53
N ALA A 371 14.09 -3.66 -16.21
CA ALA A 371 13.31 -2.66 -16.93
C ALA A 371 13.70 -2.65 -18.41
N TRP A 372 15.00 -2.70 -18.72
CA TRP A 372 15.48 -2.75 -20.09
C TRP A 372 15.05 -4.03 -20.83
N LEU A 373 15.21 -5.21 -20.20
CA LEU A 373 14.80 -6.49 -20.79
C LEU A 373 13.30 -6.54 -21.09
N LEU A 374 12.45 -5.99 -20.22
CA LEU A 374 10.99 -5.97 -20.43
C LEU A 374 10.57 -5.26 -21.72
N HIS A 375 11.31 -4.24 -22.15
CA HIS A 375 11.05 -3.51 -23.39
C HIS A 375 11.62 -4.20 -24.63
N GLY A 376 12.69 -4.99 -24.47
CA GLY A 376 13.27 -5.82 -25.53
C GLY A 376 12.55 -7.16 -25.75
N GLY A 377 11.23 -7.22 -25.58
CA GLY A 377 10.44 -8.44 -25.84
C GLY A 377 10.27 -8.69 -27.35
N PRO A 378 9.96 -9.93 -27.77
CA PRO A 378 9.80 -10.32 -29.18
C PRO A 378 8.60 -9.70 -29.94
N GLY A 379 8.01 -8.60 -29.45
CA GLY A 379 6.79 -7.99 -29.97
C GLY A 379 6.97 -6.72 -30.82
N GLY A 380 8.21 -6.32 -31.12
CA GLY A 380 8.49 -5.16 -31.98
C GLY A 380 8.56 -5.54 -33.47
N SER A 381 7.41 -5.53 -34.15
CA SER A 381 7.25 -5.38 -35.62
C SER A 381 8.34 -5.94 -36.56
N SER A 382 8.79 -7.19 -36.39
CA SER A 382 9.44 -7.92 -37.48
C SER A 382 8.41 -8.80 -38.18
N THR A 383 8.04 -8.39 -39.39
CA THR A 383 7.46 -9.31 -40.37
C THR A 383 8.42 -10.49 -40.56
N PRO A 384 7.94 -11.74 -40.68
CA PRO A 384 8.81 -12.87 -40.88
C PRO A 384 9.26 -12.88 -42.33
N ASP A 385 10.46 -12.36 -42.61
CA ASP A 385 11.16 -12.74 -43.83
C ASP A 385 11.72 -14.14 -43.62
N ALA A 386 11.17 -15.04 -44.44
CA ALA A 386 11.60 -16.41 -44.59
C ALA A 386 13.02 -16.48 -45.16
N ASP A 387 13.64 -17.64 -44.92
CA ASP A 387 14.84 -18.15 -45.57
C ASP A 387 16.17 -17.47 -45.25
N ASP A 388 16.86 -18.00 -44.23
CA ASP A 388 18.24 -18.49 -44.40
C ASP A 388 18.66 -19.32 -43.16
N ARG A 389 18.20 -20.58 -43.11
CA ARG A 389 18.83 -21.61 -42.28
C ARG A 389 19.49 -22.62 -43.20
N SER A 390 20.75 -22.36 -43.57
CA SER A 390 21.64 -23.39 -44.08
C SER A 390 22.30 -24.12 -42.91
N GLU A 391 21.92 -25.38 -42.77
CA GLU A 391 22.47 -26.39 -41.89
C GLU A 391 23.99 -26.52 -42.06
N LEU A 392 24.73 -26.57 -40.95
CA LEU A 392 26.05 -27.21 -40.94
C LEU A 392 26.12 -28.12 -39.71
N GLU A 393 25.80 -29.38 -39.95
CA GLU A 393 26.00 -30.48 -39.03
C GLU A 393 27.49 -30.74 -38.76
N GLY A 394 27.76 -31.21 -37.54
CA GLY A 394 28.82 -32.19 -37.31
C GLY A 394 30.13 -31.68 -36.71
N SER A 395 30.20 -31.61 -35.38
CA SER A 395 31.22 -32.37 -34.63
C SER A 395 31.04 -32.20 -33.12
N THR A 396 30.61 -33.28 -32.48
CA THR A 396 30.70 -33.54 -31.05
C THR A 396 32.16 -33.53 -30.60
N LEU A 397 32.58 -32.57 -29.76
CA LEU A 397 33.61 -32.74 -28.71
C LEU A 397 33.80 -31.44 -27.87
N SER A 398 33.70 -31.60 -26.55
CA SER A 398 34.14 -30.69 -25.46
C SER A 398 33.29 -29.44 -25.12
N VAL A 399 32.28 -29.64 -24.26
CA VAL A 399 31.22 -28.66 -23.91
C VAL A 399 31.60 -27.70 -22.75
N LEU A 400 32.76 -27.83 -22.09
CA LEU A 400 33.02 -27.05 -20.85
C LEU A 400 34.04 -25.91 -20.97
N SER A 401 34.48 -25.55 -22.18
CA SER A 401 35.33 -24.35 -22.39
C SER A 401 34.95 -23.50 -23.61
N ALA A 402 34.04 -23.98 -24.47
CA ALA A 402 33.65 -23.28 -25.72
C ALA A 402 32.50 -22.24 -25.55
N ALA A 403 31.83 -22.19 -24.39
CA ALA A 403 30.69 -21.27 -24.20
C ALA A 403 31.09 -19.79 -24.19
N SER A 404 32.34 -19.46 -23.80
CA SER A 404 32.80 -18.07 -23.75
C SER A 404 33.03 -17.49 -25.15
N THR A 405 33.60 -18.26 -26.08
CA THR A 405 33.94 -17.81 -27.44
C THR A 405 32.74 -17.84 -28.39
N ALA A 406 31.74 -18.70 -28.18
CA ALA A 406 30.51 -18.73 -28.98
C ALA A 406 29.59 -17.51 -28.74
N SER A 407 29.68 -16.88 -27.56
CA SER A 407 28.83 -15.74 -27.19
C SER A 407 29.07 -14.47 -28.02
N HIS A 408 30.22 -14.36 -28.70
CA HIS A 408 30.53 -13.24 -29.59
C HIS A 408 29.79 -13.30 -30.94
N LEU A 409 29.24 -14.47 -31.29
CA LEU A 409 28.51 -14.69 -32.55
C LEU A 409 27.00 -14.44 -32.42
N LEU A 410 26.50 -14.27 -31.20
CA LEU A 410 25.08 -14.03 -30.95
C LEU A 410 24.71 -12.56 -31.27
N PRO A 411 23.48 -12.30 -31.74
CA PRO A 411 22.91 -10.97 -31.77
C PRO A 411 23.08 -10.24 -30.42
N PRO A 412 23.30 -8.91 -30.39
CA PRO A 412 23.57 -8.17 -29.16
C PRO A 412 22.55 -8.40 -28.04
N GLN A 413 21.28 -8.56 -28.39
CA GLN A 413 20.19 -8.83 -27.46
C GLN A 413 20.28 -10.23 -26.81
N GLU A 414 20.55 -11.28 -27.60
CA GLU A 414 20.73 -12.64 -27.10
C GLU A 414 22.00 -12.75 -26.24
N ARG A 415 23.07 -12.07 -26.65
CA ARG A 415 24.30 -11.96 -25.85
C ARG A 415 24.04 -11.29 -24.50
N LEU A 416 23.24 -10.22 -24.46
CA LEU A 416 22.84 -9.59 -23.20
C LEU A 416 22.05 -10.56 -22.32
N ARG A 417 21.10 -11.32 -22.88
CA ARG A 417 20.31 -12.32 -22.13
C ARG A 417 21.19 -13.39 -21.49
N GLU A 418 22.15 -13.94 -22.22
CA GLU A 418 23.11 -14.92 -21.67
C GLU A 418 23.98 -14.31 -20.55
N LYS A 419 24.47 -13.07 -20.72
CA LYS A 419 25.26 -12.40 -19.66
C LYS A 419 24.43 -12.01 -18.45
N ALA A 420 23.18 -11.59 -18.65
CA ALA A 420 22.22 -11.37 -17.58
C ALA A 420 21.95 -12.65 -16.80
N PHE A 421 21.76 -13.77 -17.51
CA PHE A 421 21.55 -15.09 -16.92
C PHE A 421 22.74 -15.52 -16.04
N GLU A 422 23.96 -15.50 -16.58
CA GLU A 422 25.19 -15.81 -15.84
C GLU A 422 25.36 -14.92 -14.60
N TYR A 423 25.10 -13.61 -14.75
CA TYR A 423 25.21 -12.63 -13.67
C TYR A 423 24.21 -12.91 -12.54
N CYS A 424 22.94 -13.18 -12.87
CA CYS A 424 21.91 -13.51 -11.87
C CYS A 424 22.18 -14.84 -11.16
N GLN A 425 22.69 -15.86 -11.86
CA GLN A 425 23.12 -17.11 -11.23
C GLN A 425 24.25 -16.88 -10.23
N ARG A 426 25.23 -16.04 -10.58
CA ARG A 426 26.34 -15.67 -9.69
C ARG A 426 25.82 -14.94 -8.43
N LEU A 427 24.87 -14.02 -8.58
CA LEU A 427 24.28 -13.33 -7.43
C LEU A 427 23.56 -14.30 -6.48
N ILE A 428 22.82 -15.28 -7.02
CA ILE A 428 22.16 -16.30 -6.20
C ILE A 428 23.21 -17.16 -5.48
N GLU A 429 24.32 -17.52 -6.13
CA GLU A 429 25.42 -18.24 -5.48
C GLU A 429 26.06 -17.43 -4.35
N GLN A 430 26.42 -16.15 -4.60
CA GLN A 430 26.99 -15.24 -3.60
C GLN A 430 26.05 -15.02 -2.43
N SER A 431 24.74 -15.12 -2.66
CA SER A 431 23.76 -15.00 -1.60
C SER A 431 23.84 -16.13 -0.55
N ASN A 432 24.53 -17.23 -0.83
CA ASN A 432 24.78 -18.32 0.14
C ASN A 432 25.83 -17.94 1.19
N ARG A 433 26.60 -16.87 0.94
CA ARG A 433 27.66 -16.40 1.84
C ARG A 433 27.07 -15.50 2.92
N ARG A 434 27.56 -15.64 4.15
CA ARG A 434 27.15 -14.80 5.27
C ARG A 434 27.83 -13.43 5.17
N ALA A 435 27.04 -12.37 4.99
CA ALA A 435 27.58 -11.02 4.93
C ALA A 435 28.18 -10.59 6.27
N LEU A 436 29.34 -9.91 6.23
CA LEU A 436 30.02 -9.39 7.43
C LEU A 436 29.30 -8.18 8.03
N ARG A 437 28.66 -7.36 7.19
CA ARG A 437 27.97 -6.12 7.59
C ARG A 437 26.47 -6.26 7.38
N LYS A 438 25.69 -5.64 8.27
CA LYS A 438 24.22 -5.59 8.17
C LYS A 438 23.75 -4.94 6.85
N ALA A 439 24.40 -3.85 6.43
CA ALA A 439 24.07 -3.17 5.17
C ALA A 439 24.27 -4.08 3.95
N ASP A 440 25.36 -4.87 3.94
CA ASP A 440 25.66 -5.80 2.85
C ASP A 440 24.67 -6.97 2.83
N SER A 441 24.18 -7.41 4.00
CA SER A 441 23.11 -8.41 4.10
C SER A 441 21.77 -7.91 3.54
N GLU A 442 21.39 -6.66 3.83
CA GLU A 442 20.18 -6.07 3.25
C GLU A 442 20.30 -5.87 1.73
N LEU A 443 21.48 -5.45 1.25
CA LEU A 443 21.78 -5.37 -0.19
C LEU A 443 21.68 -6.75 -0.86
N GLN A 444 22.24 -7.79 -0.24
CA GLN A 444 22.18 -9.17 -0.72
C GLN A 444 20.74 -9.65 -0.90
N LYS A 445 19.85 -9.35 0.04
CA LYS A 445 18.41 -9.66 -0.05
C LYS A 445 17.72 -8.92 -1.20
N ALA A 446 18.03 -7.63 -1.38
CA ALA A 446 17.47 -6.83 -2.47
C ALA A 446 17.96 -7.32 -3.84
N CYS A 447 19.24 -7.68 -3.97
CA CYS A 447 19.81 -8.24 -5.19
C CYS A 447 19.22 -9.62 -5.51
N LEU A 448 18.91 -10.44 -4.50
CA LEU A 448 18.21 -11.71 -4.68
C LEU A 448 16.83 -11.53 -5.30
N VAL A 449 16.03 -10.60 -4.78
CA VAL A 449 14.70 -10.26 -5.32
C VAL A 449 14.83 -9.88 -6.80
N GLU A 450 15.74 -8.95 -7.11
CA GLU A 450 15.93 -8.46 -8.48
C GLU A 450 16.44 -9.57 -9.42
N ALA A 451 17.40 -10.38 -8.98
CA ALA A 451 17.95 -11.47 -9.76
C ALA A 451 16.89 -12.50 -10.15
N VAL A 452 16.01 -12.89 -9.23
CA VAL A 452 14.92 -13.83 -9.53
C VAL A 452 13.91 -13.22 -10.52
N LEU A 453 13.60 -11.93 -10.39
CA LEU A 453 12.71 -11.23 -11.33
C LEU A 453 13.33 -11.09 -12.72
N VAL A 454 14.64 -10.88 -12.82
CA VAL A 454 15.36 -10.90 -14.11
C VAL A 454 15.31 -12.30 -14.73
N LEU A 455 15.58 -13.35 -13.95
CA LEU A 455 15.51 -14.74 -14.44
C LEU A 455 14.10 -15.10 -14.93
N ASP A 456 13.05 -14.64 -14.24
CA ASP A 456 11.67 -14.81 -14.69
C ASP A 456 11.44 -14.17 -16.08
N VAL A 457 11.89 -12.94 -16.27
CA VAL A 457 11.79 -12.22 -17.56
C VAL A 457 12.54 -12.97 -18.66
N LEU A 458 13.75 -13.46 -18.37
CA LEU A 458 14.54 -14.22 -19.34
C LEU A 458 13.83 -15.50 -19.75
N CYS A 459 13.31 -16.29 -18.81
CA CYS A 459 12.55 -17.51 -19.09
C CYS A 459 11.25 -17.24 -19.87
N ARG A 460 10.58 -16.10 -19.63
CA ARG A 460 9.40 -15.70 -20.41
C ARG A 460 9.72 -15.30 -21.84
N GLN A 461 10.92 -14.76 -22.09
CA GLN A 461 11.36 -14.36 -23.43
C GLN A 461 11.95 -15.52 -24.23
N ASP A 462 12.69 -16.41 -23.56
CA ASP A 462 13.28 -17.61 -24.15
C ASP A 462 13.18 -18.80 -23.17
N PRO A 463 12.34 -19.80 -23.48
CA PRO A 463 12.20 -21.00 -22.66
C PRO A 463 13.48 -21.82 -22.47
N SER A 464 14.52 -21.61 -23.29
CA SER A 464 15.81 -22.31 -23.17
C SER A 464 16.48 -22.11 -21.80
N PHE A 465 16.23 -20.95 -21.16
CA PHE A 465 16.75 -20.63 -19.83
C PHE A 465 16.04 -21.40 -18.70
N LEU A 466 14.83 -21.93 -18.92
CA LEU A 466 14.01 -22.51 -17.87
C LEU A 466 14.73 -23.67 -17.15
N TYR A 467 15.14 -24.70 -17.89
CA TYR A 467 15.78 -25.88 -17.30
C TYR A 467 17.13 -25.56 -16.63
N ARG A 468 17.87 -24.56 -17.14
CA ARG A 468 19.12 -24.07 -16.53
C ARG A 468 18.86 -23.31 -15.22
N THR A 469 17.67 -22.74 -15.04
CA THR A 469 17.26 -21.96 -13.86
C THR A 469 16.69 -22.84 -12.74
N LEU A 470 15.97 -23.92 -13.08
CA LEU A 470 15.16 -24.69 -12.13
C LEU A 470 15.96 -25.28 -10.96
N SER A 471 17.15 -25.82 -11.21
CA SER A 471 17.98 -26.40 -10.15
C SER A 471 18.38 -25.36 -9.10
N CYS A 472 18.81 -24.19 -9.57
CA CYS A 472 19.19 -23.06 -8.73
C CYS A 472 18.00 -22.51 -7.93
N LEU A 473 16.84 -22.32 -8.56
CA LEU A 473 15.65 -21.78 -7.89
C LEU A 473 15.00 -22.77 -6.91
N ARG A 474 15.01 -24.08 -7.17
CA ARG A 474 14.53 -25.08 -6.19
C ARG A 474 15.39 -25.08 -4.92
N ALA A 475 16.71 -25.02 -5.08
CA ALA A 475 17.64 -24.92 -3.95
C ALA A 475 17.44 -23.59 -3.19
N LEU A 476 17.27 -22.49 -3.91
CA LEU A 476 16.97 -21.17 -3.33
C LEU A 476 15.67 -21.20 -2.53
N HIS A 477 14.58 -21.73 -3.10
CA HIS A 477 13.28 -21.84 -2.44
C HIS A 477 13.38 -22.63 -1.12
N ALA A 478 14.00 -23.81 -1.14
CA ALA A 478 14.18 -24.63 0.06
C ALA A 478 14.94 -23.89 1.17
N ARG A 479 15.97 -23.13 0.80
CA ARG A 479 16.75 -22.31 1.74
C ARG A 479 15.93 -21.14 2.30
N LEU A 480 15.23 -20.40 1.45
CA LEU A 480 14.42 -19.25 1.84
C LEU A 480 13.25 -19.64 2.75
N CYS A 481 12.65 -20.81 2.54
CA CYS A 481 11.65 -21.35 3.47
C CYS A 481 12.23 -21.61 4.87
N GLY A 482 13.54 -21.82 5.01
CA GLY A 482 14.18 -21.99 6.32
C GLY A 482 14.58 -20.68 7.01
N ASP A 483 14.60 -19.54 6.28
CA ASP A 483 15.15 -18.28 6.76
C ASP A 483 14.09 -17.17 6.85
N PRO A 484 13.61 -16.82 8.06
CA PRO A 484 12.59 -15.79 8.24
C PRO A 484 13.10 -14.37 7.91
N THR A 485 14.39 -14.17 7.67
CA THR A 485 14.96 -12.85 7.37
C THR A 485 14.91 -12.49 5.88
N CYS A 486 14.63 -13.46 5.01
CA CYS A 486 14.65 -13.31 3.55
C CYS A 486 13.26 -13.48 2.89
N VAL A 487 12.20 -13.28 3.66
CA VAL A 487 10.80 -13.56 3.27
C VAL A 487 10.36 -12.77 2.03
N ARG A 488 10.87 -11.55 1.82
CA ARG A 488 10.57 -10.76 0.61
C ARG A 488 11.04 -11.44 -0.68
N ALA A 489 12.13 -12.21 -0.63
CA ALA A 489 12.65 -12.94 -1.80
C ALA A 489 11.78 -14.15 -2.19
N LEU A 490 10.92 -14.65 -1.28
CA LEU A 490 9.98 -15.73 -1.60
C LEU A 490 8.90 -15.28 -2.59
N LEU A 491 8.51 -14.00 -2.60
CA LEU A 491 7.47 -13.49 -3.51
C LEU A 491 7.87 -13.62 -4.99
N PRO A 492 9.04 -13.10 -5.44
CA PRO A 492 9.54 -13.37 -6.80
C PRO A 492 9.70 -14.84 -7.16
N VAL A 493 10.12 -15.68 -6.20
CA VAL A 493 10.27 -17.13 -6.43
C VAL A 493 8.91 -17.77 -6.66
N ALA A 494 7.90 -17.41 -5.88
CA ALA A 494 6.53 -17.85 -6.07
C ALA A 494 5.97 -17.35 -7.42
N GLN A 495 6.25 -16.09 -7.80
CA GLN A 495 5.89 -15.55 -9.10
C GLN A 495 6.51 -16.33 -10.25
N PHE A 496 7.80 -16.69 -10.15
CA PHE A 496 8.48 -17.52 -11.14
C PHE A 496 7.76 -18.87 -11.33
N PHE A 497 7.38 -19.53 -10.23
CA PHE A 497 6.64 -20.78 -10.33
C PHE A 497 5.21 -20.61 -10.84
N LEU A 498 4.61 -19.40 -10.80
CA LEU A 498 3.28 -19.15 -11.38
C LEU A 498 3.38 -19.11 -12.90
N HIS A 499 4.40 -18.43 -13.42
CA HIS A 499 4.62 -18.34 -14.86
C HIS A 499 5.09 -19.65 -15.47
N HIS A 500 5.97 -20.38 -14.77
CA HIS A 500 6.73 -21.50 -15.36
C HIS A 500 6.45 -22.86 -14.74
N GLY A 501 5.68 -22.94 -13.65
CA GLY A 501 5.50 -24.18 -12.86
C GLY A 501 4.93 -25.35 -13.67
N GLU A 502 3.95 -25.08 -14.55
CA GLU A 502 3.37 -26.10 -15.43
C GLU A 502 4.39 -26.64 -16.43
N ALA A 503 5.11 -25.75 -17.13
CA ALA A 503 6.18 -26.14 -18.07
C ALA A 503 7.35 -26.85 -17.38
N ALA A 504 7.61 -26.50 -16.11
CA ALA A 504 8.68 -27.07 -15.31
C ALA A 504 8.31 -28.38 -14.57
N ALA A 505 7.05 -28.84 -14.69
CA ALA A 505 6.49 -29.95 -13.92
C ALA A 505 6.78 -29.82 -12.41
N VAL A 506 6.73 -28.59 -11.88
CA VAL A 506 6.87 -28.30 -10.44
C VAL A 506 5.49 -28.18 -9.84
N ASP A 507 5.27 -28.84 -8.71
CA ASP A 507 4.08 -28.62 -7.89
C ASP A 507 4.18 -27.23 -7.23
N ALA A 508 3.66 -26.24 -7.94
CA ALA A 508 3.62 -24.85 -7.49
C ALA A 508 2.57 -24.65 -6.38
N GLU A 509 1.59 -25.55 -6.22
CA GLU A 509 0.53 -25.42 -5.22
C GLU A 509 1.09 -25.44 -3.80
N ALA A 510 2.02 -26.35 -3.52
CA ALA A 510 2.72 -26.42 -2.24
C ALA A 510 3.46 -25.11 -1.90
N VAL A 511 4.03 -24.44 -2.90
CA VAL A 511 4.71 -23.15 -2.74
C VAL A 511 3.71 -22.06 -2.33
N TYR A 512 2.59 -21.93 -3.04
CA TYR A 512 1.56 -20.92 -2.70
C TYR A 512 0.86 -21.21 -1.39
N GLN A 513 0.63 -22.49 -1.08
CA GLN A 513 0.04 -22.88 0.18
C GLN A 513 0.97 -22.46 1.33
N HIS A 514 2.26 -22.78 1.26
CA HIS A 514 3.23 -22.35 2.25
C HIS A 514 3.24 -20.82 2.40
N LEU A 515 3.29 -20.12 1.26
CA LEU A 515 3.33 -18.66 1.20
C LEU A 515 2.10 -18.02 1.86
N CYS A 516 0.89 -18.46 1.52
CA CYS A 516 -0.36 -17.90 2.01
C CYS A 516 -0.66 -18.30 3.47
N THR A 517 -0.16 -19.44 3.95
CA THR A 517 -0.40 -19.85 5.35
C THR A 517 0.64 -19.31 6.33
N ARG A 518 1.90 -19.19 5.93
CA ARG A 518 2.99 -18.88 6.86
C ARG A 518 3.31 -17.40 6.92
N ILE A 519 3.48 -16.76 5.77
CA ILE A 519 3.97 -15.37 5.72
C ILE A 519 3.00 -14.40 6.41
N PRO A 520 1.68 -14.41 6.13
CA PRO A 520 0.76 -13.53 6.83
C PRO A 520 0.59 -13.87 8.32
N ALA A 521 0.83 -15.13 8.72
CA ALA A 521 0.71 -15.52 10.13
C ALA A 521 1.90 -15.05 10.97
N GLU A 522 3.12 -15.07 10.41
CA GLU A 522 4.36 -14.73 11.12
C GLU A 522 4.75 -13.25 10.94
N HIS A 523 4.46 -12.65 9.77
CA HIS A 523 4.98 -11.34 9.38
C HIS A 523 3.91 -10.27 9.11
N PHE A 524 2.69 -10.42 9.64
CA PHE A 524 1.63 -9.40 9.53
C PHE A 524 2.06 -8.02 10.03
N HIS A 525 3.05 -7.96 10.93
CA HIS A 525 3.54 -6.73 11.54
C HIS A 525 4.46 -5.89 10.64
N SER A 526 4.85 -6.41 9.47
CA SER A 526 5.69 -5.70 8.49
C SER A 526 4.82 -5.02 7.41
N PRO A 527 4.61 -3.68 7.47
CA PRO A 527 3.67 -3.01 6.57
C PRO A 527 4.12 -3.02 5.10
N LEU A 528 5.43 -2.93 4.85
CA LEU A 528 5.97 -2.98 3.48
C LEU A 528 5.75 -4.37 2.87
N LEU A 529 6.06 -5.44 3.61
CA LEU A 529 5.84 -6.81 3.14
C LEU A 529 4.35 -7.09 2.91
N ALA A 530 3.48 -6.60 3.81
CA ALA A 530 2.04 -6.73 3.67
C ALA A 530 1.53 -6.12 2.36
N LEU A 531 2.00 -4.91 2.03
CA LEU A 531 1.67 -4.23 0.77
C LEU A 531 2.17 -5.01 -0.44
N GLU A 532 3.45 -5.40 -0.45
CA GLU A 532 4.05 -6.18 -1.54
C GLU A 532 3.35 -7.52 -1.75
N PHE A 533 2.96 -8.19 -0.68
CA PHE A 533 2.25 -9.46 -0.72
C PHE A 533 0.87 -9.31 -1.36
N VAL A 534 0.08 -8.32 -0.93
CA VAL A 534 -1.27 -8.09 -1.46
C VAL A 534 -1.20 -7.65 -2.93
N GLN A 535 -0.22 -6.81 -3.29
CA GLN A 535 0.04 -6.43 -4.67
C GLN A 535 0.46 -7.64 -5.52
N PHE A 536 1.30 -8.54 -4.99
CA PHE A 536 1.64 -9.80 -5.63
C PHE A 536 0.39 -10.64 -5.89
N CYS A 537 -0.47 -10.82 -4.90
CA CYS A 537 -1.74 -11.56 -5.06
C CYS A 537 -2.59 -10.94 -6.16
N ARG A 538 -2.77 -9.61 -6.16
CA ARG A 538 -3.57 -8.89 -7.15
C ARG A 538 -2.99 -9.00 -8.57
N ALA A 539 -1.70 -8.75 -8.74
CA ALA A 539 -1.02 -8.81 -10.04
C ALA A 539 -1.02 -10.24 -10.61
N SER A 540 -1.00 -11.23 -9.72
CA SER A 540 -0.93 -12.65 -10.08
C SER A 540 -2.29 -13.31 -10.28
N LEU A 541 -3.42 -12.61 -10.04
CA LEU A 541 -4.78 -13.15 -10.20
C LEU A 541 -5.01 -13.93 -11.51
N PRO A 542 -4.59 -13.42 -12.70
CA PRO A 542 -4.79 -14.14 -13.96
C PRO A 542 -3.99 -15.45 -14.05
N LEU A 543 -2.89 -15.55 -13.31
CA LEU A 543 -1.95 -16.66 -13.35
C LEU A 543 -2.28 -17.76 -12.35
N PHE A 544 -3.08 -17.46 -11.32
CA PHE A 544 -3.42 -18.45 -10.31
C PHE A 544 -4.19 -19.63 -10.91
N GLY A 545 -5.05 -19.43 -11.92
CA GLY A 545 -5.78 -20.52 -12.57
C GLY A 545 -6.42 -21.48 -11.56
N ARG A 546 -6.00 -22.75 -11.57
CA ARG A 546 -6.43 -23.80 -10.62
C ARG A 546 -6.02 -23.56 -9.16
N HIS A 547 -4.96 -22.79 -8.91
CA HIS A 547 -4.44 -22.48 -7.57
C HIS A 547 -5.22 -21.37 -6.85
N LEU A 548 -6.23 -20.75 -7.51
CA LEU A 548 -7.05 -19.70 -6.91
C LEU A 548 -7.80 -20.19 -5.65
N GLY A 549 -8.11 -21.49 -5.55
CA GLY A 549 -8.71 -22.09 -4.36
C GLY A 549 -7.83 -21.98 -3.11
N VAL A 550 -6.50 -22.06 -3.26
CA VAL A 550 -5.56 -21.86 -2.14
C VAL A 550 -5.61 -20.42 -1.64
N LEU A 551 -5.67 -19.45 -2.56
CA LEU A 551 -5.76 -18.04 -2.21
C LEU A 551 -7.09 -17.70 -1.53
N ARG A 552 -8.21 -18.18 -2.10
CA ARG A 552 -9.57 -18.00 -1.53
C ARG A 552 -9.67 -18.57 -0.13
N SER A 553 -9.24 -19.83 0.05
CA SER A 553 -9.24 -20.47 1.36
C SER A 553 -8.27 -19.84 2.36
N SER A 554 -7.31 -19.02 1.92
CA SER A 554 -6.35 -18.34 2.82
C SER A 554 -6.77 -16.92 3.22
N PHE A 555 -7.97 -16.46 2.83
CA PHE A 555 -8.47 -15.12 3.17
C PHE A 555 -8.34 -14.72 4.65
N PRO A 556 -8.53 -15.61 5.66
CA PRO A 556 -8.44 -15.21 7.06
C PRO A 556 -7.03 -14.75 7.43
N ASN A 557 -6.02 -15.40 6.84
CA ASN A 557 -4.62 -15.02 7.05
C ASN A 557 -4.28 -13.74 6.29
N LEU A 558 -4.81 -13.56 5.07
CA LEU A 558 -4.64 -12.32 4.32
C LEU A 558 -5.25 -11.13 5.08
N PHE A 559 -6.39 -11.32 5.74
CA PHE A 559 -7.04 -10.28 6.53
C PHE A 559 -6.22 -9.87 7.75
N LYS A 560 -5.23 -10.65 8.20
CA LYS A 560 -4.28 -10.21 9.24
C LYS A 560 -3.43 -9.03 8.78
N PHE A 561 -3.01 -9.02 7.51
CA PHE A 561 -2.31 -7.87 6.94
C PHE A 561 -3.20 -6.63 6.97
N LEU A 562 -4.45 -6.78 6.51
CA LEU A 562 -5.43 -5.69 6.50
C LEU A 562 -5.74 -5.19 7.91
N ALA A 563 -5.96 -6.11 8.86
CA ALA A 563 -6.23 -5.80 10.26
C ALA A 563 -5.06 -5.06 10.92
N TRP A 564 -3.81 -5.36 10.53
CA TRP A 564 -2.63 -4.72 11.10
C TRP A 564 -2.24 -3.40 10.44
N SER A 565 -2.39 -3.30 9.11
CA SER A 565 -1.93 -2.19 8.26
C SER A 565 -3.06 -1.65 7.36
N SER A 566 -4.23 -1.38 7.95
CA SER A 566 -5.47 -1.02 7.26
C SER A 566 -5.36 0.17 6.28
N PRO A 567 -4.84 1.35 6.66
CA PRO A 567 -4.88 2.54 5.80
C PRO A 567 -4.22 2.36 4.41
N PRO A 568 -2.99 1.82 4.29
CA PRO A 568 -2.38 1.60 2.97
C PRO A 568 -2.98 0.41 2.19
N LEU A 569 -3.66 -0.53 2.86
CA LEU A 569 -4.12 -1.77 2.24
C LEU A 569 -5.60 -1.75 1.84
N THR A 570 -6.39 -0.80 2.34
CA THR A 570 -7.85 -0.76 2.08
C THR A 570 -8.15 -0.73 0.58
N ALA A 571 -7.51 0.14 -0.19
CA ALA A 571 -7.69 0.22 -1.65
C ALA A 571 -7.26 -1.07 -2.37
N GLU A 572 -6.17 -1.69 -1.92
CA GLU A 572 -5.68 -2.94 -2.48
C GLU A 572 -6.65 -4.11 -2.22
N PHE A 573 -7.23 -4.19 -1.02
CA PHE A 573 -8.24 -5.20 -0.68
C PHE A 573 -9.58 -4.96 -1.36
N VAL A 574 -10.02 -3.71 -1.54
CA VAL A 574 -11.22 -3.40 -2.35
C VAL A 574 -11.08 -3.96 -3.77
N ALA A 575 -9.89 -3.87 -4.37
CA ALA A 575 -9.61 -4.45 -5.68
C ALA A 575 -9.45 -5.99 -5.66
N LEU A 576 -8.96 -6.57 -4.56
CA LEU A 576 -8.71 -8.01 -4.43
C LEU A 576 -9.95 -8.82 -4.03
N LEU A 577 -10.84 -8.24 -3.21
CA LEU A 577 -12.03 -8.89 -2.64
C LEU A 577 -12.90 -9.62 -3.69
N PRO A 578 -13.23 -9.04 -4.88
CA PRO A 578 -14.06 -9.72 -5.88
C PRO A 578 -13.52 -11.08 -6.33
N SER A 579 -12.20 -11.29 -6.26
CA SER A 579 -11.56 -12.56 -6.62
C SER A 579 -11.46 -13.54 -5.45
N LEU A 580 -11.49 -13.02 -4.21
CA LEU A 580 -11.41 -13.81 -2.99
C LEU A 580 -12.75 -14.37 -2.53
N VAL A 581 -13.84 -13.60 -2.68
CA VAL A 581 -15.17 -14.05 -2.23
C VAL A 581 -15.65 -15.18 -3.14
N ASP A 582 -16.02 -16.30 -2.55
CA ASP A 582 -16.77 -17.36 -3.21
C ASP A 582 -18.04 -17.71 -2.44
N ALA A 583 -18.96 -18.48 -3.05
CA ALA A 583 -20.21 -18.83 -2.40
C ALA A 583 -20.03 -19.68 -1.13
N GLY A 584 -18.95 -20.47 -1.04
CA GLY A 584 -18.68 -21.35 0.10
C GLY A 584 -18.06 -20.63 1.31
N THR A 585 -17.40 -19.49 1.09
CA THR A 585 -16.68 -18.72 2.10
C THR A 585 -17.31 -17.35 2.38
N ALA A 586 -18.29 -16.91 1.59
CA ALA A 586 -18.89 -15.58 1.70
C ALA A 586 -19.44 -15.28 3.11
N VAL A 587 -20.16 -16.21 3.72
CA VAL A 587 -20.73 -16.05 5.08
C VAL A 587 -19.61 -15.88 6.11
N GLU A 588 -18.62 -16.77 6.07
CA GLU A 588 -17.45 -16.75 6.96
C GLU A 588 -16.61 -15.49 6.78
N MET A 589 -16.48 -15.00 5.54
CA MET A 589 -15.74 -13.78 5.22
C MET A 589 -16.49 -12.53 5.71
N LEU A 590 -17.81 -12.49 5.58
CA LEU A 590 -18.62 -11.40 6.12
C LEU A 590 -18.46 -11.32 7.65
N ASP A 591 -18.53 -12.45 8.35
CA ASP A 591 -18.30 -12.50 9.80
C ASP A 591 -16.92 -11.95 10.17
N LEU A 592 -15.86 -12.40 9.48
CA LEU A 592 -14.51 -11.92 9.75
C LEU A 592 -14.30 -10.44 9.41
N LEU A 593 -14.98 -9.91 8.38
CA LEU A 593 -14.95 -8.47 8.07
C LEU A 593 -15.61 -7.64 9.19
N LEU A 594 -16.70 -8.14 9.79
CA LEU A 594 -17.36 -7.48 10.93
C LEU A 594 -16.52 -7.57 12.21
N ASP A 595 -15.75 -8.65 12.38
CA ASP A 595 -14.84 -8.85 13.51
C ASP A 595 -13.40 -8.38 13.24
N LEU A 596 -13.14 -7.68 12.13
CA LEU A 596 -11.80 -7.23 11.77
C LEU A 596 -11.12 -6.38 12.86
N PRO A 597 -11.82 -5.47 13.57
CA PRO A 597 -11.23 -4.75 14.70
C PRO A 597 -10.90 -5.67 15.90
N CYS A 598 -11.73 -6.69 16.15
CA CYS A 598 -11.48 -7.72 17.16
C CYS A 598 -10.25 -8.58 16.79
N LEU A 599 -10.12 -8.94 15.51
CA LEU A 599 -8.92 -9.59 14.97
C LEU A 599 -7.67 -8.74 15.19
N THR A 600 -7.73 -7.42 14.94
CA THR A 600 -6.62 -6.51 15.21
C THR A 600 -6.19 -6.54 16.68
N ALA A 601 -7.15 -6.55 17.61
CA ALA A 601 -6.87 -6.65 19.04
C ALA A 601 -6.23 -8.00 19.41
N ALA A 602 -6.71 -9.11 18.85
CA ALA A 602 -6.15 -10.44 19.07
C ALA A 602 -4.71 -10.57 18.52
N LEU A 603 -4.43 -9.97 17.35
CA LEU A 603 -3.07 -9.92 16.77
C LEU A 603 -2.11 -9.14 17.67
N ASP A 604 -2.58 -8.07 18.32
CA ASP A 604 -1.76 -7.28 19.23
C ASP A 604 -1.35 -8.11 20.45
N LEU A 605 -2.28 -8.90 21.01
CA LEU A 605 -1.98 -9.86 22.06
C LEU A 605 -1.04 -10.96 21.60
N GLN A 606 -1.26 -11.53 20.41
CA GLN A 606 -0.38 -12.55 19.84
C GLN A 606 1.06 -12.04 19.76
N LEU A 607 1.27 -10.82 19.27
CA LEU A 607 2.60 -10.21 19.19
C LEU A 607 3.21 -9.98 20.58
N ARG A 608 2.45 -9.39 21.52
CA ARG A 608 2.89 -9.18 22.91
C ARG A 608 3.24 -10.47 23.64
N SER A 609 2.52 -11.57 23.35
CA SER A 609 2.77 -12.88 23.94
C SER A 609 4.06 -13.54 23.44
N SER A 610 4.41 -13.30 22.17
CA SER A 610 5.61 -13.83 21.52
C SER A 610 6.88 -13.03 21.87
N GLN A 611 6.75 -11.73 22.13
CA GLN A 611 7.85 -10.83 22.43
C GLN A 611 8.24 -10.88 23.92
N ALA A 612 8.88 -11.97 24.33
CA ALA A 612 9.67 -11.98 25.56
C ALA A 612 10.94 -11.13 25.37
N ALA A 613 10.87 -9.84 25.73
CA ALA A 613 11.96 -9.03 26.30
C ALA A 613 13.02 -8.28 25.45
N SER A 614 12.97 -8.13 24.11
CA SER A 614 14.03 -7.33 23.42
C SER A 614 13.63 -6.00 22.77
N GLU A 615 12.43 -5.82 22.20
CA GLU A 615 12.05 -4.53 21.60
C GLU A 615 10.55 -4.29 21.81
N LYS A 616 10.18 -3.57 22.87
CA LYS A 616 8.80 -3.11 23.04
C LYS A 616 8.45 -2.16 21.88
N PRO A 617 7.36 -2.39 21.15
CA PRO A 617 6.87 -1.40 20.19
C PRO A 617 6.61 -0.08 20.93
N LEU A 618 7.22 1.00 20.46
CA LEU A 618 7.21 2.32 21.13
C LEU A 618 5.83 2.99 21.21
N TRP A 619 4.79 2.41 20.61
CA TRP A 619 3.54 3.12 20.31
C TRP A 619 2.35 2.80 21.24
N ASP A 620 2.48 1.99 22.31
CA ASP A 620 1.36 1.89 23.27
C ASP A 620 1.77 1.36 24.68
N VAL A 621 2.15 2.29 25.56
CA VAL A 621 2.44 2.03 26.99
C VAL A 621 1.19 2.20 27.86
N SER A 622 0.09 2.72 27.32
CA SER A 622 -1.07 3.22 28.09
C SER A 622 -2.15 2.18 28.40
N VAL A 623 -2.23 1.05 27.69
CA VAL A 623 -3.27 0.03 27.93
C VAL A 623 -2.73 -1.09 28.83
N ARG A 624 -3.26 -1.19 30.06
CA ARG A 624 -3.01 -2.32 30.98
C ARG A 624 -3.69 -3.59 30.44
N ALA A 625 -3.09 -4.24 29.46
CA ALA A 625 -3.59 -5.48 28.84
C ALA A 625 -3.26 -6.75 29.65
N ALA A 626 -2.91 -6.65 30.93
CA ALA A 626 -2.46 -7.78 31.74
C ALA A 626 -3.51 -8.91 31.81
N GLY A 627 -4.78 -8.56 32.09
CA GLY A 627 -5.88 -9.54 32.11
C GLY A 627 -6.15 -10.18 30.74
N CYS A 628 -6.03 -9.41 29.65
CA CYS A 628 -6.19 -9.95 28.29
C CYS A 628 -5.08 -10.96 27.93
N LEU A 629 -3.83 -10.73 28.38
CA LEU A 629 -2.72 -11.65 28.16
C LEU A 629 -2.84 -12.94 28.98
N GLU A 630 -3.36 -12.86 30.21
CA GLU A 630 -3.68 -14.04 31.01
C GLU A 630 -4.78 -14.86 30.35
N ALA A 631 -5.87 -14.21 29.93
CA ALA A 631 -6.98 -14.86 29.27
C ALA A 631 -6.63 -15.42 27.87
N PHE A 632 -5.65 -14.83 27.17
CA PHE A 632 -5.10 -15.40 25.94
C PHE A 632 -4.42 -16.76 26.15
N ARG A 633 -3.90 -17.01 27.36
CA ARG A 633 -3.28 -18.28 27.76
C ARG A 633 -4.27 -19.25 28.42
N ASP A 634 -5.49 -18.81 28.68
CA ASP A 634 -6.53 -19.60 29.32
C ASP A 634 -7.11 -20.63 28.34
N PRO A 635 -7.13 -21.93 28.69
CA PRO A 635 -7.74 -22.98 27.88
C PRO A 635 -9.20 -22.71 27.48
N GLN A 636 -9.97 -21.97 28.30
CA GLN A 636 -11.37 -21.66 28.03
C GLN A 636 -11.58 -20.82 26.76
N TYR A 637 -10.67 -19.88 26.48
CA TYR A 637 -10.77 -18.98 25.33
C TYR A 637 -9.89 -19.42 24.15
N GLN A 638 -9.03 -20.43 24.36
CA GLN A 638 -8.04 -20.85 23.38
C GLN A 638 -8.68 -21.28 22.04
N ALA A 639 -9.81 -21.99 22.07
CA ALA A 639 -10.51 -22.40 20.86
C ALA A 639 -11.04 -21.20 20.04
N LEU A 640 -11.55 -20.17 20.71
CA LEU A 640 -12.04 -18.94 20.06
C LEU A 640 -10.88 -18.13 19.47
N PHE A 641 -9.76 -18.01 20.19
CA PHE A 641 -8.55 -17.37 19.66
C PHE A 641 -7.98 -18.13 18.46
N GLN A 642 -7.97 -19.47 18.51
CA GLN A 642 -7.55 -20.31 17.39
C GLN A 642 -8.46 -20.12 16.18
N HIS A 643 -9.78 -20.02 16.39
CA HIS A 643 -10.73 -19.70 15.33
C HIS A 643 -10.47 -18.31 14.73
N LEU A 644 -10.29 -17.28 15.56
CA LEU A 644 -10.06 -15.91 15.07
C LEU A 644 -8.71 -15.77 14.35
N LEU A 645 -7.66 -16.44 14.84
CA LEU A 645 -6.29 -16.34 14.32
C LEU A 645 -5.91 -17.44 13.32
N ARG A 646 -6.88 -18.23 12.83
CA ARG A 646 -6.64 -19.33 11.89
C ARG A 646 -6.02 -18.84 10.56
N ALA A 647 -5.32 -19.76 9.90
CA ALA A 647 -4.67 -19.48 8.62
C ALA A 647 -5.55 -19.78 7.39
N LYS A 648 -6.59 -20.60 7.56
CA LYS A 648 -7.46 -21.04 6.45
C LYS A 648 -8.94 -20.96 6.82
N ALA A 649 -9.77 -20.81 5.79
CA ALA A 649 -11.21 -20.93 5.84
C ALA A 649 -11.60 -22.29 6.42
N SER A 650 -12.53 -22.30 7.37
CA SER A 650 -13.01 -23.53 8.02
C SER A 650 -14.36 -23.97 7.49
N GLY A 651 -15.09 -23.10 6.78
CA GLY A 651 -16.49 -23.30 6.39
C GLY A 651 -17.47 -23.17 7.56
N THR A 652 -16.99 -22.72 8.73
CA THR A 652 -17.79 -22.61 9.96
C THR A 652 -17.63 -21.23 10.57
N THR A 653 -18.69 -20.74 11.22
CA THR A 653 -18.69 -19.49 11.97
C THR A 653 -18.78 -19.79 13.46
N GLU A 654 -18.01 -19.06 14.28
CA GLU A 654 -18.01 -19.18 15.74
C GLU A 654 -18.48 -17.87 16.37
N ARG A 655 -19.23 -17.94 17.47
CA ARG A 655 -19.73 -16.74 18.15
C ARG A 655 -18.63 -16.13 19.01
N LEU A 656 -18.10 -14.98 18.58
CA LEU A 656 -16.97 -14.30 19.24
C LEU A 656 -17.36 -13.33 20.37
N VAL A 657 -18.63 -13.29 20.78
CA VAL A 657 -19.11 -12.40 21.86
C VAL A 657 -18.28 -12.52 23.15
N PRO A 658 -17.85 -13.72 23.62
CA PRO A 658 -16.97 -13.83 24.78
C PRO A 658 -15.62 -13.13 24.57
N LEU A 659 -15.07 -13.17 23.35
CA LEU A 659 -13.83 -12.46 23.02
C LEU A 659 -14.04 -10.94 22.93
N HIS A 660 -15.21 -10.47 22.48
CA HIS A 660 -15.48 -9.02 22.45
C HIS A 660 -15.36 -8.40 23.84
N GLN A 661 -15.97 -9.03 24.85
CA GLN A 661 -15.91 -8.56 26.23
C GLN A 661 -14.48 -8.62 26.79
N LEU A 662 -13.76 -9.70 26.52
CA LEU A 662 -12.39 -9.91 26.98
C LEU A 662 -11.40 -8.92 26.34
N LEU A 663 -11.57 -8.62 25.05
CA LEU A 663 -10.70 -7.74 24.27
C LEU A 663 -11.11 -6.28 24.32
N GLN A 664 -12.24 -5.92 24.94
CA GLN A 664 -12.74 -4.55 25.01
C GLN A 664 -11.72 -3.51 25.48
N PRO A 665 -10.81 -3.80 26.44
CA PRO A 665 -9.76 -2.84 26.83
C PRO A 665 -8.83 -2.39 25.70
N LEU A 666 -8.72 -3.17 24.61
CA LEU A 666 -7.88 -2.87 23.44
C LEU A 666 -8.62 -2.04 22.37
N ALA A 667 -9.92 -1.79 22.51
CA ALA A 667 -10.71 -1.05 21.53
C ALA A 667 -10.21 0.41 21.32
N GLY A 668 -9.58 0.98 22.35
CA GLY A 668 -8.99 2.33 22.31
C GLY A 668 -7.63 2.42 21.62
N CYS A 669 -7.00 1.30 21.25
CA CYS A 669 -5.72 1.32 20.55
C CYS A 669 -5.88 1.96 19.16
N ALA A 670 -4.96 2.86 18.80
CA ALA A 670 -5.00 3.61 17.54
C ALA A 670 -5.14 2.68 16.31
N ARG A 671 -4.48 1.51 16.35
CA ARG A 671 -4.57 0.54 15.26
C ARG A 671 -5.95 -0.09 15.14
N VAL A 672 -6.60 -0.43 16.26
CA VAL A 672 -7.95 -1.00 16.28
C VAL A 672 -8.94 0.02 15.72
N ALA A 673 -8.81 1.28 16.13
CA ALA A 673 -9.60 2.39 15.58
C ALA A 673 -9.38 2.56 14.06
N GLN A 674 -8.13 2.58 13.59
CA GLN A 674 -7.80 2.68 12.15
C GLN A 674 -8.32 1.48 11.33
N CYS A 675 -8.29 0.27 11.89
CA CYS A 675 -8.89 -0.90 11.25
C CYS A 675 -10.41 -0.73 11.11
N ALA A 676 -11.07 -0.30 12.18
CA ALA A 676 -12.52 -0.08 12.21
C ALA A 676 -12.99 0.97 11.17
N GLU A 677 -12.14 1.94 10.80
CA GLU A 677 -12.46 2.92 9.76
C GLU A 677 -12.53 2.33 8.35
N ALA A 678 -11.78 1.26 8.06
CA ALA A 678 -11.77 0.63 6.74
C ALA A 678 -12.95 -0.32 6.49
N VAL A 679 -13.48 -0.93 7.55
CA VAL A 679 -14.53 -1.96 7.47
C VAL A 679 -15.76 -1.51 6.65
N PRO A 680 -16.34 -0.30 6.82
CA PRO A 680 -17.52 0.10 6.03
C PRO A 680 -17.26 0.08 4.51
N ILE A 681 -16.05 0.48 4.07
CA ILE A 681 -15.65 0.48 2.66
C ILE A 681 -15.48 -0.96 2.17
N LEU A 682 -14.86 -1.82 2.99
CA LEU A 682 -14.66 -3.24 2.68
C LEU A 682 -16.00 -4.00 2.60
N LEU A 683 -16.95 -3.71 3.49
CA LEU A 683 -18.30 -4.28 3.44
C LEU A 683 -19.03 -3.89 2.16
N GLN A 684 -18.93 -2.63 1.73
CA GLN A 684 -19.51 -2.21 0.45
C GLN A 684 -18.89 -2.96 -0.74
N ALA A 685 -17.56 -3.11 -0.76
CA ALA A 685 -16.86 -3.88 -1.79
C ALA A 685 -17.24 -5.37 -1.77
N PHE A 686 -17.36 -5.97 -0.58
CA PHE A 686 -17.82 -7.33 -0.39
C PHE A 686 -19.22 -7.54 -0.96
N PHE A 687 -20.18 -6.68 -0.61
CA PHE A 687 -21.55 -6.81 -1.12
C PHE A 687 -21.64 -6.53 -2.62
N ALA A 688 -20.85 -5.59 -3.14
CA ALA A 688 -20.74 -5.35 -4.58
C ALA A 688 -20.19 -6.56 -5.35
N ALA A 689 -19.34 -7.39 -4.72
CA ALA A 689 -18.83 -8.63 -5.29
C ALA A 689 -19.81 -9.80 -5.13
N VAL A 690 -20.25 -10.11 -3.92
CA VAL A 690 -21.06 -11.30 -3.62
C VAL A 690 -22.40 -11.29 -4.35
N THR A 691 -23.00 -10.10 -4.51
CA THR A 691 -24.29 -9.96 -5.20
C THR A 691 -24.21 -10.22 -6.71
N GLN A 692 -23.02 -10.39 -7.29
CA GLN A 692 -22.86 -10.78 -8.70
C GLN A 692 -23.16 -12.26 -8.93
N PHE A 693 -23.01 -13.11 -7.90
CA PHE A 693 -23.16 -14.57 -8.03
C PHE A 693 -24.01 -15.22 -6.93
N ALA A 694 -24.47 -14.46 -5.92
CA ALA A 694 -25.27 -15.00 -4.84
C ALA A 694 -26.58 -15.63 -5.34
N ASP A 695 -26.78 -16.89 -4.99
CA ASP A 695 -28.03 -17.60 -5.20
C ASP A 695 -29.04 -17.31 -4.07
N GLY A 696 -30.23 -17.93 -4.15
CA GLY A 696 -31.27 -17.72 -3.15
C GLY A 696 -30.89 -18.15 -1.74
N THR A 697 -30.13 -19.25 -1.64
CA THR A 697 -29.65 -19.80 -0.36
C THR A 697 -28.62 -18.88 0.28
N LEU A 698 -27.62 -18.43 -0.47
CA LEU A 698 -26.59 -17.51 0.03
C LEU A 698 -27.19 -16.16 0.38
N THR A 699 -28.10 -15.64 -0.45
CA THR A 699 -28.83 -14.38 -0.16
C THR A 699 -29.56 -14.46 1.18
N SER A 700 -30.19 -15.60 1.46
CA SER A 700 -30.89 -15.85 2.72
C SER A 700 -29.93 -15.90 3.92
N GLN A 701 -28.84 -16.65 3.79
CA GLN A 701 -27.80 -16.73 4.83
C GLN A 701 -27.18 -15.37 5.15
N LEU A 702 -26.86 -14.57 4.13
CA LEU A 702 -26.31 -13.22 4.32
C LEU A 702 -27.32 -12.31 5.02
N ALA A 703 -28.60 -12.36 4.64
CA ALA A 703 -29.62 -11.53 5.28
C ALA A 703 -29.82 -11.88 6.76
N LEU A 704 -29.83 -13.17 7.11
CA LEU A 704 -29.88 -13.61 8.50
C LEU A 704 -28.64 -13.17 9.27
N LEU A 705 -27.46 -13.31 8.68
CA LEU A 705 -26.22 -12.87 9.33
C LEU A 705 -26.21 -11.36 9.59
N LEU A 706 -26.75 -10.54 8.69
CA LEU A 706 -26.91 -9.10 8.91
C LEU A 706 -27.78 -8.76 10.12
N LEU A 707 -28.84 -9.54 10.36
CA LEU A 707 -29.74 -9.39 11.52
C LEU A 707 -29.06 -9.86 12.81
N GLU A 708 -28.43 -11.03 12.80
CA GLU A 708 -27.75 -11.59 13.98
C GLU A 708 -26.57 -10.71 14.44
N ARG A 709 -25.83 -10.15 13.48
CA ARG A 709 -24.62 -9.37 13.77
C ARG A 709 -24.89 -7.89 14.04
N SER A 710 -26.10 -7.37 13.82
CA SER A 710 -26.38 -5.95 14.08
C SER A 710 -26.17 -5.59 15.55
N ASP A 711 -26.47 -6.50 16.47
CA ASP A 711 -26.46 -6.23 17.91
C ASP A 711 -25.20 -6.78 18.60
N THR A 712 -24.33 -7.47 17.85
CA THR A 712 -23.17 -8.20 18.39
C THR A 712 -21.83 -7.71 17.81
N LEU A 713 -21.72 -6.42 17.48
CA LEU A 713 -20.47 -5.84 16.95
C LEU A 713 -19.50 -5.47 18.08
N TYR A 714 -18.20 -5.69 17.85
CA TYR A 714 -17.14 -5.22 18.75
C TYR A 714 -17.18 -3.70 18.93
N GLU A 715 -17.15 -3.23 20.18
CA GLU A 715 -17.44 -1.84 20.52
C GLU A 715 -16.22 -0.94 20.35
N VAL A 716 -16.13 -0.28 19.19
CA VAL A 716 -15.14 0.77 18.90
C VAL A 716 -15.87 2.10 18.68
N PRO A 717 -15.37 3.24 19.20
CA PRO A 717 -16.03 4.54 19.03
C PRO A 717 -16.36 4.86 17.56
N GLY A 718 -17.64 5.12 17.27
CA GLY A 718 -18.13 5.46 15.93
C GLY A 718 -18.11 4.31 14.90
N TYR A 719 -17.67 3.11 15.27
CA TYR A 719 -17.66 1.94 14.37
C TYR A 719 -19.07 1.40 14.11
N GLN A 720 -19.81 1.09 15.18
CA GLN A 720 -21.16 0.50 15.10
C GLN A 720 -22.10 1.33 14.22
N ALA A 721 -22.20 2.64 14.46
CA ALA A 721 -23.06 3.52 13.68
C ALA A 721 -22.75 3.50 12.17
N ARG A 722 -21.45 3.48 11.79
CA ARG A 722 -21.02 3.40 10.39
C ARG A 722 -21.34 2.04 9.78
N VAL A 723 -21.10 0.96 10.51
CA VAL A 723 -21.42 -0.40 10.06
C VAL A 723 -22.93 -0.59 9.92
N HIS A 724 -23.73 -0.20 10.91
CA HIS A 724 -25.20 -0.27 10.86
C HIS A 724 -25.78 0.45 9.65
N LYS A 725 -25.21 1.59 9.25
CA LYS A 725 -25.61 2.29 8.01
C LYS A 725 -25.33 1.45 6.76
N VAL A 726 -24.22 0.71 6.72
CA VAL A 726 -23.93 -0.22 5.62
C VAL A 726 -24.86 -1.43 5.70
N LEU A 727 -24.96 -2.13 6.84
CA LEU A 727 -25.80 -3.33 6.99
C LEU A 727 -27.26 -3.05 6.63
N SER A 728 -27.82 -1.95 7.11
CA SER A 728 -29.19 -1.51 6.78
C SER A 728 -29.39 -1.31 5.28
N SER A 729 -28.48 -0.59 4.62
CA SER A 729 -28.54 -0.39 3.16
C SER A 729 -28.41 -1.71 2.38
N GLN A 730 -27.56 -2.63 2.84
CA GLN A 730 -27.32 -3.90 2.16
C GLN A 730 -28.47 -4.87 2.38
N PHE A 731 -29.06 -4.92 3.57
CA PHE A 731 -30.27 -5.69 3.86
C PHE A 731 -31.41 -5.30 2.90
N LEU A 732 -31.65 -3.99 2.72
CA LEU A 732 -32.63 -3.50 1.74
C LEU A 732 -32.27 -3.89 0.30
N ALA A 733 -30.99 -3.83 -0.07
CA ALA A 733 -30.54 -4.24 -1.39
C ALA A 733 -30.80 -5.74 -1.66
N LEU A 734 -30.58 -6.60 -0.65
CA LEU A 734 -30.89 -8.03 -0.73
C LEU A 734 -32.40 -8.26 -0.87
N CYS A 735 -33.23 -7.61 -0.04
CA CYS A 735 -34.69 -7.67 -0.14
C CYS A 735 -35.21 -7.16 -1.50
N THR A 736 -34.60 -6.11 -2.05
CA THR A 736 -34.99 -5.55 -3.36
C THR A 736 -34.68 -6.52 -4.50
N ARG A 737 -33.54 -7.23 -4.42
CA ARG A 737 -33.19 -8.27 -5.40
C ARG A 737 -34.04 -9.53 -5.25
N ARG A 738 -34.43 -9.88 -4.02
CA ARG A 738 -35.26 -11.06 -3.71
C ARG A 738 -36.35 -10.70 -2.69
N PRO A 739 -37.48 -10.13 -3.15
CA PRO A 739 -38.61 -9.76 -2.27
C PRO A 739 -39.17 -10.91 -1.44
N SER A 740 -39.12 -12.15 -1.97
CA SER A 740 -39.57 -13.35 -1.27
C SER A 740 -38.83 -13.61 0.05
N LEU A 741 -37.64 -13.02 0.24
CA LEU A 741 -36.85 -13.14 1.45
C LEU A 741 -37.64 -12.75 2.71
N VAL A 742 -38.51 -11.74 2.61
CA VAL A 742 -39.33 -11.27 3.75
C VAL A 742 -40.35 -12.32 4.20
N VAL A 743 -40.89 -13.11 3.26
CA VAL A 743 -41.82 -14.20 3.55
C VAL A 743 -41.06 -15.46 3.98
N GLU A 744 -39.90 -15.73 3.36
CA GLU A 744 -39.05 -16.88 3.68
C GLU A 744 -38.47 -16.81 5.10
N GLN A 745 -38.02 -15.64 5.53
CA GLN A 745 -37.40 -15.41 6.85
C GLN A 745 -38.37 -14.79 7.86
N ALA A 746 -39.67 -15.06 7.70
CA ALA A 746 -40.70 -14.41 8.50
C ALA A 746 -40.53 -14.62 10.01
N LYS A 747 -40.05 -15.80 10.42
CA LYS A 747 -39.83 -16.15 11.83
C LYS A 747 -38.70 -15.31 12.42
N GLU A 748 -37.57 -15.26 11.74
CA GLU A 748 -36.35 -14.58 12.17
C GLU A 748 -36.55 -13.06 12.18
N LEU A 749 -37.32 -12.52 11.23
CA LEU A 749 -37.71 -11.11 11.21
C LEU A 749 -38.68 -10.76 12.36
N LEU A 750 -39.62 -11.64 12.70
CA LEU A 750 -40.49 -11.46 13.87
C LEU A 750 -39.70 -11.53 15.17
N GLU A 751 -38.77 -12.47 15.30
CA GLU A 751 -37.87 -12.58 16.45
C GLU A 751 -37.02 -11.31 16.60
N PHE A 752 -36.45 -10.80 15.50
CA PHE A 752 -35.67 -9.56 15.50
C PHE A 752 -36.50 -8.34 15.93
N VAL A 753 -37.72 -8.18 15.41
CA VAL A 753 -38.62 -7.09 15.80
C VAL A 753 -39.04 -7.22 17.27
N GLY A 754 -39.22 -8.44 17.77
CA GLY A 754 -39.66 -8.71 19.14
C GLY A 754 -38.54 -8.70 20.19
N SER A 755 -37.27 -8.88 19.81
CA SER A 755 -36.13 -8.89 20.72
C SER A 755 -35.59 -7.49 21.06
N LEU A 756 -35.93 -6.48 20.26
CA LEU A 756 -35.48 -5.10 20.43
C LEU A 756 -36.23 -4.34 21.55
N GLY A 757 -36.09 -4.80 22.80
CA GLY A 757 -36.52 -4.08 24.01
C GLY A 757 -35.55 -3.00 24.50
N GLY A 758 -34.73 -2.42 23.61
CA GLY A 758 -33.68 -1.47 23.97
C GLY A 758 -33.27 -0.54 22.81
N PRO A 759 -33.44 0.80 22.92
CA PRO A 759 -33.02 1.81 21.93
C PRO A 759 -31.51 1.96 21.67
N HIS A 760 -30.68 0.97 22.01
CA HIS A 760 -29.23 1.10 21.90
C HIS A 760 -28.76 0.65 20.51
N GLY A 761 -28.35 1.61 19.68
CA GLY A 761 -27.55 1.38 18.47
C GLY A 761 -28.28 0.90 17.19
N GLY A 762 -29.35 0.10 17.28
CA GLY A 762 -29.96 -0.60 16.14
C GLY A 762 -30.94 0.16 15.23
N GLY A 763 -31.16 1.47 15.45
CA GLY A 763 -32.26 2.23 14.81
C GLY A 763 -32.30 2.16 13.28
N HIS A 764 -31.13 2.18 12.61
CA HIS A 764 -31.06 2.09 11.14
C HIS A 764 -31.43 0.71 10.60
N MET A 765 -31.01 -0.36 11.28
CA MET A 765 -31.34 -1.73 10.89
C MET A 765 -32.83 -1.99 11.10
N LEU A 766 -33.36 -1.63 12.26
CA LEU A 766 -34.78 -1.73 12.57
C LEU A 766 -35.64 -0.98 11.54
N THR A 767 -35.29 0.27 11.23
CA THR A 767 -36.01 1.06 10.21
C THR A 767 -36.06 0.33 8.88
N SER A 768 -34.95 -0.29 8.47
CA SER A 768 -34.84 -1.01 7.20
C SER A 768 -35.64 -2.31 7.19
N VAL A 769 -35.61 -3.07 8.28
CA VAL A 769 -36.42 -4.29 8.46
C VAL A 769 -37.90 -3.96 8.41
N VAL A 770 -38.34 -2.97 9.20
CA VAL A 770 -39.75 -2.52 9.24
C VAL A 770 -40.19 -2.03 7.86
N TRP A 771 -39.36 -1.22 7.18
CA TRP A 771 -39.66 -0.76 5.83
C TRP A 771 -39.78 -1.93 4.84
N ALA A 772 -38.87 -2.90 4.88
CA ALA A 772 -38.89 -4.07 3.99
C ALA A 772 -40.13 -4.95 4.22
N ILE A 773 -40.55 -5.15 5.47
CA ILE A 773 -41.82 -5.81 5.81
C ILE A 773 -42.99 -5.05 5.18
N GLY A 774 -43.01 -3.73 5.37
CA GLY A 774 -44.03 -2.87 4.78
C GLY A 774 -44.07 -2.94 3.26
N GLU A 775 -42.93 -3.06 2.59
CA GLU A 775 -42.87 -3.08 1.12
C GLU A 775 -43.19 -4.46 0.53
N TYR A 776 -42.55 -5.52 1.04
CA TYR A 776 -42.49 -6.81 0.37
C TYR A 776 -43.41 -7.89 0.96
N LEU A 777 -43.97 -7.71 2.17
CA LEU A 777 -44.93 -8.66 2.75
C LEU A 777 -46.30 -8.57 2.06
N SER A 778 -46.40 -9.10 0.85
CA SER A 778 -47.60 -9.07 -0.01
C SER A 778 -47.65 -10.27 -0.95
N VAL A 779 -48.87 -10.71 -1.25
CA VAL A 779 -49.15 -11.79 -2.23
C VAL A 779 -48.64 -11.44 -3.64
N SER A 780 -48.53 -10.14 -3.96
CA SER A 780 -47.99 -9.65 -5.22
C SER A 780 -46.51 -10.01 -5.43
N TRP A 781 -45.75 -10.14 -4.34
CA TRP A 781 -44.31 -10.42 -4.37
C TRP A 781 -44.00 -11.90 -4.11
N ASP A 782 -44.75 -12.55 -3.22
CA ASP A 782 -44.65 -14.00 -2.97
C ASP A 782 -46.05 -14.59 -2.69
N ARG A 783 -46.43 -15.59 -3.50
CA ARG A 783 -47.73 -16.28 -3.40
C ARG A 783 -47.91 -17.05 -2.09
N ARG A 784 -46.82 -17.34 -1.37
CA ARG A 784 -46.86 -18.01 -0.05
C ARG A 784 -47.26 -17.06 1.08
N CYS A 785 -47.31 -15.75 0.83
CA CYS A 785 -47.75 -14.77 1.83
C CYS A 785 -49.21 -15.03 2.22
N THR A 786 -49.46 -15.26 3.52
CA THR A 786 -50.82 -15.48 4.04
C THR A 786 -51.32 -14.29 4.86
N VAL A 787 -52.64 -14.16 4.98
CA VAL A 787 -53.27 -13.13 5.84
C VAL A 787 -52.86 -13.33 7.31
N GLU A 788 -52.70 -14.58 7.75
CA GLU A 788 -52.22 -14.90 9.10
C GLU A 788 -50.81 -14.35 9.37
N GLN A 789 -49.90 -14.44 8.38
CA GLN A 789 -48.56 -13.85 8.50
C GLN A 789 -48.63 -12.32 8.59
N ILE A 790 -49.46 -11.68 7.77
CA ILE A 790 -49.69 -10.22 7.82
C ILE A 790 -50.17 -9.80 9.22
N ASN A 791 -51.13 -10.52 9.78
CA ASN A 791 -51.65 -10.24 11.12
C ASN A 791 -50.59 -10.40 12.21
N LYS A 792 -49.74 -11.45 12.15
CA LYS A 792 -48.64 -11.65 13.11
C LYS A 792 -47.62 -10.50 13.08
N PHE A 793 -47.19 -10.08 11.89
CA PHE A 793 -46.30 -8.93 11.75
C PHE A 793 -46.96 -7.63 12.22
N PHE A 794 -48.25 -7.45 11.94
CA PHE A 794 -48.99 -6.30 12.41
C PHE A 794 -48.99 -6.21 13.94
N GLU A 795 -49.30 -7.30 14.64
CA GLU A 795 -49.33 -7.35 16.10
C GLU A 795 -47.95 -7.08 16.72
N ALA A 796 -46.88 -7.66 16.16
CA ALA A 796 -45.53 -7.41 16.64
C ALA A 796 -45.10 -5.94 16.46
N LEU A 797 -45.38 -5.36 15.29
CA LEU A 797 -45.04 -3.96 15.00
C LEU A 797 -45.92 -2.97 15.77
N GLU A 798 -47.17 -3.33 16.04
CA GLU A 798 -48.08 -2.57 16.90
C GLU A 798 -47.53 -2.51 18.32
N ALA A 799 -47.13 -3.65 18.89
CA ALA A 799 -46.50 -3.72 20.21
C ALA A 799 -45.22 -2.88 20.28
N LEU A 800 -44.34 -2.98 19.27
CA LEU A 800 -43.12 -2.20 19.18
C LEU A 800 -43.39 -0.69 19.10
N LEU A 801 -44.36 -0.26 18.28
CA LEU A 801 -44.74 1.16 18.17
C LEU A 801 -45.23 1.69 19.53
N PHE A 802 -46.00 0.89 20.27
CA PHE A 802 -46.42 1.25 21.61
C PHE A 802 -45.26 1.37 22.59
N GLU A 803 -44.34 0.40 22.62
CA GLU A 803 -43.17 0.42 23.50
C GLU A 803 -42.32 1.67 23.24
N VAL A 804 -42.04 1.96 21.98
CA VAL A 804 -41.26 3.13 21.55
C VAL A 804 -41.93 4.45 21.93
N THR A 805 -43.25 4.55 21.80
CA THR A 805 -43.99 5.81 22.01
C THR A 805 -44.46 6.04 23.45
N GLN A 806 -44.59 4.97 24.26
CA GLN A 806 -44.99 5.03 25.67
C GLN A 806 -43.81 4.96 26.63
N SER A 807 -42.61 4.59 26.15
CA SER A 807 -41.39 4.61 26.97
C SER A 807 -41.15 6.03 27.53
N ARG A 808 -41.17 6.17 28.87
CA ARG A 808 -40.79 7.43 29.51
C ARG A 808 -39.30 7.66 29.23
N PRO A 809 -38.88 8.85 28.75
CA PRO A 809 -37.46 9.18 28.67
C PRO A 809 -36.87 9.12 30.09
N SER A 810 -36.17 8.03 30.38
CA SER A 810 -35.36 7.91 31.59
C SER A 810 -34.04 8.61 31.35
N ALA A 811 -33.40 9.15 32.40
CA ALA A 811 -32.17 9.93 32.31
C ALA A 811 -30.96 9.19 31.68
N ALA A 812 -31.10 7.90 31.33
CA ALA A 812 -30.08 7.05 30.74
C ALA A 812 -30.41 6.51 29.32
N LEU A 813 -31.59 6.79 28.75
CA LEU A 813 -32.04 6.21 27.47
C LEU A 813 -32.32 7.31 26.43
N PRO A 814 -31.67 7.29 25.25
CA PRO A 814 -31.96 8.24 24.18
C PRO A 814 -33.37 8.03 23.62
N ALA A 815 -34.04 9.13 23.31
CA ALA A 815 -35.36 9.12 22.67
C ALA A 815 -35.27 8.45 21.28
N CYS A 816 -36.27 7.63 20.92
CA CYS A 816 -36.29 6.97 19.62
C CYS A 816 -36.37 7.99 18.47
N PRO A 817 -35.60 7.83 17.38
CA PRO A 817 -35.65 8.75 16.25
C PRO A 817 -37.05 8.82 15.63
N PRO A 818 -37.57 10.00 15.25
CA PRO A 818 -38.90 10.16 14.63
C PRO A 818 -39.05 9.38 13.32
N GLN A 819 -37.94 9.14 12.62
CA GLN A 819 -37.88 8.33 11.40
C GLN A 819 -38.38 6.91 11.64
N VAL A 820 -38.01 6.29 12.77
CA VAL A 820 -38.45 4.94 13.13
C VAL A 820 -39.97 4.93 13.32
N ILE A 821 -40.51 5.91 14.04
CA ILE A 821 -41.94 6.06 14.32
C ILE A 821 -42.74 6.25 13.02
N THR A 822 -42.28 7.14 12.13
CA THR A 822 -42.97 7.40 10.85
C THR A 822 -42.95 6.18 9.92
N VAL A 823 -41.87 5.40 9.92
CA VAL A 823 -41.76 4.15 9.14
C VAL A 823 -42.65 3.06 9.73
N LEU A 824 -42.72 2.91 11.06
CA LEU A 824 -43.65 2.00 11.72
C LEU A 824 -45.10 2.33 11.40
N MET A 825 -45.51 3.60 11.53
CA MET A 825 -46.87 4.05 11.19
C MET A 825 -47.21 3.78 9.72
N THR A 826 -46.29 4.09 8.82
CA THR A 826 -46.47 3.84 7.38
C THR A 826 -46.61 2.34 7.10
N THR A 827 -45.79 1.51 7.76
CA THR A 827 -45.78 0.05 7.61
C THR A 827 -47.08 -0.58 8.11
N LEU A 828 -47.54 -0.22 9.31
CA LEU A 828 -48.84 -0.67 9.84
C LEU A 828 -49.99 -0.29 8.90
N THR A 829 -49.95 0.91 8.33
CA THR A 829 -50.96 1.38 7.36
C THR A 829 -50.90 0.56 6.05
N LYS A 830 -49.71 0.26 5.54
CA LYS A 830 -49.54 -0.63 4.38
C LYS A 830 -50.12 -2.02 4.64
N LEU A 831 -49.81 -2.63 5.79
CA LEU A 831 -50.35 -3.94 6.17
C LEU A 831 -51.87 -3.93 6.31
N ALA A 832 -52.45 -2.89 6.92
CA ALA A 832 -53.91 -2.75 7.02
C ALA A 832 -54.60 -2.53 5.67
N SER A 833 -53.93 -1.91 4.69
CA SER A 833 -54.47 -1.82 3.33
C SER A 833 -54.51 -3.18 2.60
N ARG A 834 -53.72 -4.15 3.06
CA ARG A 834 -53.68 -5.54 2.55
C ARG A 834 -54.64 -6.47 3.31
N SER A 835 -54.99 -6.13 4.55
CA SER A 835 -55.93 -6.85 5.43
C SER A 835 -56.90 -5.88 6.07
N GLN A 836 -58.09 -5.73 5.45
CA GLN A 836 -59.04 -4.65 5.77
C GLN A 836 -59.55 -4.70 7.23
N ASP A 837 -59.54 -5.87 7.86
CA ASP A 837 -59.94 -6.06 9.26
C ASP A 837 -59.05 -5.27 10.25
N LEU A 838 -57.84 -4.89 9.83
CA LEU A 838 -56.88 -4.14 10.65
C LEU A 838 -57.07 -2.61 10.59
N ILE A 839 -57.83 -2.10 9.62
CA ILE A 839 -58.01 -0.64 9.39
C ILE A 839 -58.52 0.12 10.63
N PRO A 840 -59.51 -0.39 11.39
CA PRO A 840 -59.98 0.29 12.60
C PRO A 840 -58.89 0.43 13.67
N ARG A 841 -58.05 -0.60 13.85
CA ARG A 841 -56.94 -0.59 14.83
C ARG A 841 -55.89 0.47 14.46
N VAL A 842 -55.44 0.51 13.21
CA VAL A 842 -54.46 1.52 12.75
C VAL A 842 -55.00 2.94 12.88
N SER A 843 -56.25 3.17 12.51
CA SER A 843 -56.89 4.49 12.59
C SER A 843 -56.89 5.04 14.03
N LEU A 844 -57.08 4.15 15.00
CA LEU A 844 -57.02 4.46 16.43
C LEU A 844 -55.60 4.86 16.86
N PHE A 845 -54.55 4.18 16.38
CA PHE A 845 -53.16 4.56 16.67
C PHE A 845 -52.76 5.87 16.04
N LEU A 846 -53.07 6.09 14.77
CA LEU A 846 -52.74 7.35 14.09
C LEU A 846 -53.42 8.53 14.79
N SER A 847 -54.64 8.34 15.29
CA SER A 847 -55.35 9.35 16.09
C SER A 847 -54.65 9.62 17.43
N LYS A 848 -54.23 8.56 18.15
CA LYS A 848 -53.45 8.69 19.39
C LYS A 848 -52.11 9.40 19.15
N MET A 849 -51.38 9.04 18.08
CA MET A 849 -50.10 9.66 17.71
C MET A 849 -50.26 11.15 17.40
N ARG A 850 -51.33 11.52 16.68
CA ARG A 850 -51.69 12.92 16.43
C ARG A 850 -51.92 13.67 17.74
N THR A 851 -52.64 13.09 18.71
CA THR A 851 -52.87 13.75 20.01
C THR A 851 -51.60 13.84 20.87
N LEU A 852 -50.74 12.81 20.83
CA LEU A 852 -49.48 12.77 21.58
C LEU A 852 -48.51 13.84 21.09
N ALA A 853 -48.34 13.98 19.78
CA ALA A 853 -47.46 14.99 19.19
C ALA A 853 -48.01 16.42 19.25
N GLN A 854 -49.31 16.61 19.56
CA GLN A 854 -49.93 17.91 19.85
C GLN A 854 -49.82 18.34 21.32
N SER A 855 -49.38 17.46 22.22
CA SER A 855 -49.33 17.74 23.65
C SER A 855 -48.12 18.62 24.02
N PRO A 856 -48.29 19.71 24.79
CA PRO A 856 -47.20 20.59 25.22
C PRO A 856 -46.17 19.90 26.15
N ALA A 857 -46.51 18.74 26.73
CA ALA A 857 -45.61 17.93 27.54
C ALA A 857 -44.65 17.03 26.71
N ALA A 858 -44.91 16.83 25.41
CA ALA A 858 -44.08 16.01 24.52
C ALA A 858 -42.93 16.81 23.87
N GLY A 859 -43.00 18.15 23.90
CA GLY A 859 -41.95 19.03 23.36
C GLY A 859 -40.63 19.05 24.16
N SER A 860 -40.56 18.34 25.29
CA SER A 860 -39.33 18.21 26.09
C SER A 860 -38.50 16.96 25.76
N ALA A 861 -39.06 15.99 25.03
CA ALA A 861 -38.41 14.71 24.71
C ALA A 861 -37.91 14.62 23.24
N HIS A 862 -38.54 15.34 22.32
CA HIS A 862 -38.21 15.39 20.88
C HIS A 862 -38.25 16.85 20.40
N GLY A 863 -37.42 17.21 19.41
CA GLY A 863 -37.43 18.56 18.83
C GLY A 863 -38.78 18.93 18.20
N GLU A 864 -39.16 20.21 18.18
CA GLU A 864 -40.44 20.67 17.60
C GLU A 864 -40.63 20.23 16.12
N GLU A 865 -39.54 20.16 15.36
CA GLU A 865 -39.56 19.69 13.96
C GLU A 865 -39.88 18.19 13.86
N ASP A 866 -39.34 17.38 14.76
CA ASP A 866 -39.53 15.93 14.79
C ASP A 866 -40.98 15.57 15.15
N ALA A 867 -41.55 16.26 16.15
CA ALA A 867 -42.95 16.12 16.52
C ALA A 867 -43.89 16.54 15.37
N ARG A 868 -43.56 17.61 14.64
CA ARG A 868 -44.31 18.09 13.47
C ARG A 868 -44.27 17.09 12.31
N ALA A 869 -43.14 16.43 12.07
CA ALA A 869 -43.01 15.40 11.04
C ALA A 869 -43.91 14.20 11.33
N VAL A 870 -43.91 13.71 12.58
CA VAL A 870 -44.77 12.61 13.03
C VAL A 870 -46.25 12.98 12.93
N LEU A 871 -46.62 14.21 13.33
CA LEU A 871 -47.97 14.77 13.23
C LEU A 871 -48.50 14.82 11.79
N THR A 872 -47.67 15.37 10.91
CA THR A 872 -48.00 15.51 9.48
C THR A 872 -48.24 14.14 8.89
N ARG A 873 -47.32 13.20 9.15
CA ARG A 873 -47.42 11.83 8.64
C ARG A 873 -48.64 11.09 9.18
N ALA A 874 -48.95 11.23 10.48
CA ALA A 874 -50.14 10.64 11.09
C ALA A 874 -51.43 11.11 10.39
N THR A 875 -51.50 12.42 10.11
CA THR A 875 -52.66 13.06 9.49
C THR A 875 -52.85 12.61 8.05
N GLU A 876 -51.77 12.54 7.26
CA GLU A 876 -51.78 12.02 5.89
C GLU A 876 -52.30 10.59 5.82
N LEU A 877 -51.75 9.69 6.65
CA LEU A 877 -52.12 8.28 6.68
C LEU A 877 -53.57 8.07 7.14
N LEU A 878 -54.03 8.85 8.14
CA LEU A 878 -55.42 8.79 8.61
C LEU A 878 -56.40 9.26 7.52
N ASN A 879 -56.05 10.31 6.78
CA ASN A 879 -56.86 10.80 5.68
C ASN A 879 -56.92 9.80 4.51
N LEU A 880 -55.83 9.11 4.21
CA LEU A 880 -55.83 8.01 3.22
C LEU A 880 -56.77 6.87 3.62
N LEU A 881 -56.73 6.42 4.87
CA LEU A 881 -57.53 5.28 5.33
C LEU A 881 -59.05 5.52 5.29
N LYS A 882 -59.50 6.79 5.19
CA LYS A 882 -60.91 7.13 4.92
C LYS A 882 -61.40 6.60 3.56
N MET A 883 -60.47 6.34 2.62
CA MET A 883 -60.74 5.78 1.30
C MET A 883 -59.95 4.48 1.10
N PRO A 884 -60.41 3.33 1.64
CA PRO A 884 -59.63 2.09 1.66
C PRO A 884 -59.15 1.59 0.29
N SER A 885 -59.98 1.73 -0.75
CA SER A 885 -59.62 1.36 -2.13
C SER A 885 -58.49 2.22 -2.70
N VAL A 886 -58.52 3.52 -2.42
CA VAL A 886 -57.46 4.47 -2.80
C VAL A 886 -56.20 4.20 -1.98
N ALA A 887 -56.34 3.94 -0.68
CA ALA A 887 -55.22 3.60 0.19
C ALA A 887 -54.50 2.34 -0.29
N GLN A 888 -55.23 1.29 -0.68
CA GLN A 888 -54.65 0.06 -1.24
C GLN A 888 -53.88 0.34 -2.53
N PHE A 889 -54.41 1.16 -3.44
CA PHE A 889 -53.73 1.54 -4.68
C PHE A 889 -52.46 2.37 -4.44
N VAL A 890 -52.52 3.34 -3.52
CA VAL A 890 -51.42 4.28 -3.23
C VAL A 890 -50.30 3.61 -2.41
N LEU A 891 -50.67 2.76 -1.45
CA LEU A 891 -49.73 2.13 -0.51
C LEU A 891 -49.23 0.76 -1.00
N THR A 892 -49.94 0.14 -1.94
CA THR A 892 -49.65 -1.19 -2.48
C THR A 892 -49.76 -1.22 -4.02
N PRO A 893 -49.00 -0.37 -4.75
CA PRO A 893 -49.04 -0.37 -6.20
C PRO A 893 -48.63 -1.74 -6.78
N SER A 894 -49.22 -2.15 -7.91
CA SER A 894 -48.82 -3.38 -8.59
C SER A 894 -47.43 -3.23 -9.21
N ALA A 895 -46.70 -4.34 -9.37
CA ALA A 895 -45.33 -4.33 -9.93
C ALA A 895 -45.24 -3.67 -11.32
N GLU A 896 -46.32 -3.72 -12.11
CA GLU A 896 -46.43 -3.08 -13.44
C GLU A 896 -46.59 -1.55 -13.36
N VAL A 897 -47.21 -1.03 -12.30
CA VAL A 897 -47.38 0.41 -12.05
C VAL A 897 -46.10 1.00 -11.43
N SER A 898 -45.30 0.17 -10.77
CA SER A 898 -44.02 0.52 -10.16
C SER A 898 -42.85 0.71 -11.17
N GLU A 899 -43.07 0.50 -12.48
CA GLU A 899 -42.05 0.76 -13.49
C GLU A 899 -41.73 2.27 -13.63
N PRO A 900 -40.45 2.67 -13.84
CA PRO A 900 -39.99 4.05 -13.77
C PRO A 900 -40.49 4.97 -14.90
N ARG A 901 -41.37 4.47 -15.80
CA ARG A 901 -41.98 5.30 -16.84
C ARG A 901 -42.98 6.32 -16.29
N TYR A 902 -43.59 6.06 -15.12
CA TYR A 902 -44.64 6.93 -14.56
C TYR A 902 -44.21 7.72 -13.32
N HIS A 903 -43.11 7.35 -12.64
CA HIS A 903 -42.66 8.01 -11.41
C HIS A 903 -41.13 8.19 -11.39
N ARG A 904 -40.63 9.30 -11.94
CA ARG A 904 -39.19 9.64 -11.94
C ARG A 904 -38.69 10.29 -10.65
N ASP A 905 -39.56 10.53 -9.67
CA ASP A 905 -39.20 11.29 -8.48
C ASP A 905 -39.94 10.74 -7.24
N THR A 906 -39.32 9.77 -6.57
CA THR A 906 -39.87 8.99 -5.45
C THR A 906 -40.12 9.82 -4.18
N ASN A 907 -39.47 10.98 -4.05
CA ASN A 907 -39.56 11.82 -2.85
C ASN A 907 -40.59 12.96 -2.95
N THR A 908 -41.13 13.24 -4.14
CA THR A 908 -42.00 14.42 -4.38
C THR A 908 -43.43 14.05 -4.77
N ALA A 909 -43.64 12.93 -5.47
CA ALA A 909 -44.96 12.59 -6.02
C ALA A 909 -46.00 12.18 -4.96
N LEU A 910 -45.60 11.37 -3.97
CA LEU A 910 -46.52 10.87 -2.95
C LEU A 910 -46.99 11.98 -1.99
N PRO A 911 -46.13 12.84 -1.41
CA PRO A 911 -46.60 13.95 -0.57
C PRO A 911 -47.50 14.92 -1.33
N LEU A 912 -47.22 15.18 -2.62
CA LEU A 912 -48.07 16.01 -3.46
C LEU A 912 -49.43 15.36 -3.70
N ALA A 913 -49.48 14.07 -4.04
CA ALA A 913 -50.72 13.31 -4.22
C ALA A 913 -51.54 13.27 -2.91
N LEU A 914 -50.88 13.02 -1.77
CA LEU A 914 -51.51 13.03 -0.44
C LEU A 914 -52.03 14.41 -0.04
N SER A 915 -51.27 15.47 -0.31
CA SER A 915 -51.72 16.84 -0.08
C SER A 915 -52.92 17.19 -0.97
N THR A 916 -52.96 16.68 -2.20
CA THR A 916 -54.04 16.91 -3.15
C THR A 916 -55.31 16.18 -2.72
N VAL A 917 -55.20 14.91 -2.33
CA VAL A 917 -56.32 14.12 -1.78
C VAL A 917 -56.80 14.73 -0.45
N SER A 918 -55.91 15.15 0.44
CA SER A 918 -56.29 15.81 1.70
C SER A 918 -57.08 17.09 1.46
N ARG A 919 -56.64 17.93 0.50
CA ARG A 919 -57.36 19.16 0.12
C ARG A 919 -58.72 18.88 -0.54
N LEU A 920 -58.84 17.77 -1.27
CA LEU A 920 -60.10 17.35 -1.89
C LEU A 920 -61.10 16.84 -0.84
N VAL A 921 -60.64 16.03 0.11
CA VAL A 921 -61.46 15.50 1.22
C VAL A 921 -61.88 16.60 2.20
N GLU A 922 -61.02 17.60 2.45
CA GLU A 922 -61.37 18.77 3.28
C GLU A 922 -62.40 19.69 2.60
N ARG A 923 -62.48 19.70 1.27
CA ARG A 923 -63.46 20.49 0.52
C ARG A 923 -64.89 19.96 0.65
N ASP A 924 -65.05 18.64 0.80
CA ASP A 924 -66.36 18.00 0.97
C ASP A 924 -66.95 18.20 2.39
N ALA A 925 -66.12 18.56 3.39
CA ALA A 925 -66.60 18.90 4.73
C ALA A 925 -67.13 20.35 4.85
N GLY A 926 -66.93 21.19 3.82
CA GLY A 926 -67.32 22.60 3.80
C GLY A 926 -68.67 22.90 3.14
N LEU A 927 -69.43 21.89 2.70
CA LEU A 927 -70.73 22.05 2.05
C LEU A 927 -71.87 21.58 2.96
N LEU A 928 -72.15 22.36 4.01
CA LEU A 928 -73.48 22.41 4.63
C LEU A 928 -74.18 23.69 4.17
N PRO A 929 -75.38 23.63 3.57
CA PRO A 929 -76.18 24.82 3.27
C PRO A 929 -77.10 25.14 4.46
N GLY A 930 -77.06 26.37 4.98
CA GLY A 930 -78.08 26.94 5.87
C GLY A 930 -78.03 26.48 7.32
#